data_AF-A0A836HFF0-F1
#
_entry.id   AF-A0A836HFF0-F1
#
_cell.length_a   1.000
_cell.length_b   1.000
_cell.length_c   1.000
_cell.angle_alpha   90.00
_cell.angle_beta   90.00
_cell.angle_gamma   90.00
#
_symmetry.space_group_name_H-M   'P 1'
#
loop_
_entity.id
_entity.type
_entity.pdbx_description
1 polymer ?
#
loop_
_entity_poly.entity_id
_entity_poly.type
_entity_poly.pdbx_seq_one_letter_code
_entity_poly.pdbx_strand_id
1 'polypeptide(L)'
;MRQRFENTSSPSSSLDERFANPISMETFEQEPDVEKLEQQDEEAEAKVMSLSSTEVQRLRSLTPEKIREMDLYLQDAVDAFFANRIADCEEALLKRMSEDPLAACGAGLIAFVRCGLSMEQAQADIALELLTKSSALAAQVMASESRFTSRSFVKMFQRKDTKVNWLSAAEFRAKTTHAESQALRCFVLVLQQSVSSVLKAGLALNRANGSYKSLYAELEHRYKDKYGSDETAKTSQRKHAASEEGDQKADVLTGPLSGLHNIDKSLDKSAALETLGLDRNSVHCVEFGLGSINLAISVLPDNVRALLRFIGAESNRQKGLKLVLQCFKSDTLLSPFASALLLSFYSMLPSTSAFLVDAYLPVAEEVRKEALQKENTRESILHLWLDGRIERLTRSVEMSLAKLNHCLDVASNPQLLTALPQLRDFVVYDQWFNYAIVHQWKRASRCLEILSKTSKWASAVYQYAQACCLEMLEIEWAEGIRNPEGEVDLLPEDLHHIVGSRAVEERKVTFCDLSTREAVADAITQLYWEAAQRKPVTLGGKPNHNDQFVLKRMEEILAHHGITPSTVVAKKLGEPLEPLPEGLVIRNIVPLPAYEQCLIVGLAHQFPAERKDQIVALIDAYLLRESVQSNTPLADYVSFMRESSKGGAAPPSTAASPAESPARHKSSSSLPPNFRVLCLCVYKSMLLANSESKEDREAALKVIKAIRDTPQYKDRHWSLSYAQAFALYDKAYIAYRDESLEAAEGIMKQLHKQYDAAHYFMHAKVDLKAHLASYHLQEEKQARVEKLKKK
;
A
#
# COMPACT_ATOMS: atom_id res chain seq x y z
N MET A 1 20.92 -24.35 64.35
CA MET A 1 19.52 -23.91 64.57
C MET A 1 18.79 -23.97 63.23
N ARG A 2 17.52 -24.39 63.27
CA ARG A 2 16.70 -24.95 62.19
C ARG A 2 16.41 -24.03 60.98
N GLN A 3 16.33 -24.67 59.80
CA GLN A 3 15.37 -24.50 58.68
C GLN A 3 15.17 -23.13 58.00
N ARG A 4 15.27 -23.09 56.65
CA ARG A 4 14.10 -23.13 55.74
C ARG A 4 14.47 -23.27 54.25
N PHE A 5 13.73 -24.14 53.58
CA PHE A 5 13.52 -24.21 52.12
C PHE A 5 12.79 -22.94 51.62
N GLU A 6 13.03 -22.52 50.38
CA GLU A 6 11.99 -22.41 49.31
C GLU A 6 12.50 -21.84 47.97
N ASN A 7 12.19 -22.58 46.91
CA ASN A 7 11.75 -22.22 45.56
C ASN A 7 12.66 -21.52 44.53
N THR A 8 13.17 -22.41 43.67
CA THR A 8 13.28 -22.27 42.21
C THR A 8 12.00 -21.71 41.55
N SER A 9 12.13 -20.68 40.72
CA SER A 9 11.28 -20.50 39.53
C SER A 9 12.06 -19.74 38.44
N SER A 10 12.21 -20.39 37.29
CA SER A 10 12.62 -19.81 36.03
C SER A 10 11.50 -18.95 35.45
N PRO A 11 11.76 -17.79 34.83
CA PRO A 11 10.73 -17.14 34.02
C PRO A 11 10.70 -17.82 32.65
N SER A 12 9.88 -18.86 32.52
CA SER A 12 9.37 -19.28 31.22
C SER A 12 8.38 -18.21 30.74
N SER A 13 8.89 -17.14 30.11
CA SER A 13 8.03 -16.31 29.27
C SER A 13 7.65 -17.15 28.05
N SER A 14 6.37 -17.50 27.93
CA SER A 14 5.87 -18.12 26.71
C SER A 14 6.10 -17.16 25.53
N LEU A 15 6.36 -17.73 24.34
CA LEU A 15 6.51 -16.95 23.10
C LEU A 15 5.25 -16.10 22.81
N ASP A 16 4.09 -16.46 23.36
CA ASP A 16 2.82 -15.76 23.19
C ASP A 16 2.81 -14.32 23.73
N GLU A 17 3.58 -14.02 24.79
CA GLU A 17 3.60 -12.67 25.39
C GLU A 17 4.46 -11.66 24.61
N ARG A 18 5.32 -12.10 23.69
CA ARG A 18 6.25 -11.22 22.94
C ARG A 18 5.65 -10.63 21.67
N PHE A 19 4.50 -11.13 21.23
CA PHE A 19 3.86 -10.73 19.98
C PHE A 19 2.49 -10.08 20.21
N ALA A 20 2.41 -9.12 21.12
CA ALA A 20 1.19 -8.36 21.37
C ALA A 20 1.32 -6.90 20.89
N ASN A 21 0.30 -6.49 20.14
CA ASN A 21 -0.10 -5.12 19.79
C ASN A 21 0.67 -4.39 18.68
N PRO A 22 0.07 -4.06 17.52
CA PRO A 22 0.36 -2.73 16.93
C PRO A 22 0.20 -1.70 18.04
N ILE A 23 1.14 -0.75 18.19
CA ILE A 23 1.23 0.25 19.29
C ILE A 23 -0.13 0.36 20.01
N SER A 24 -0.32 -0.35 21.13
CA SER A 24 -1.56 -0.18 21.86
C SER A 24 -1.52 1.25 22.36
N MET A 25 -2.63 1.97 22.22
CA MET A 25 -2.76 3.29 22.85
C MET A 25 -2.71 3.23 24.38
N GLU A 26 -2.52 2.04 24.95
CA GLU A 26 -2.20 1.81 26.36
C GLU A 26 -0.71 2.01 26.68
N THR A 27 0.19 1.99 25.69
CA THR A 27 1.63 2.32 25.90
C THR A 27 1.87 3.80 26.23
N PHE A 28 0.81 4.61 26.35
CA PHE A 28 0.82 6.00 26.80
C PHE A 28 0.89 6.12 28.34
N GLU A 29 1.58 5.20 29.03
CA GLU A 29 1.70 5.20 30.50
C GLU A 29 2.50 6.41 31.04
N GLN A 30 3.16 7.17 30.17
CA GLN A 30 3.65 8.52 30.45
C GLN A 30 3.01 9.48 29.45
N GLU A 31 2.27 10.48 29.93
CA GLU A 31 1.83 11.60 29.10
C GLU A 31 3.07 12.22 28.44
N PRO A 32 3.19 12.14 27.11
CA PRO A 32 4.33 12.72 26.42
C PRO A 32 4.23 14.25 26.50
N ASP A 33 5.33 14.91 26.89
CA ASP A 33 5.42 16.37 26.96
C ASP A 33 5.43 16.97 25.55
N VAL A 34 4.24 17.27 25.04
CA VAL A 34 4.02 17.85 23.71
C VAL A 34 4.70 19.21 23.58
N GLU A 35 4.67 20.05 24.63
CA GLU A 35 5.29 21.38 24.62
C GLU A 35 6.80 21.27 24.42
N LYS A 36 7.46 20.32 25.08
CA LYS A 36 8.89 20.06 24.89
C LYS A 36 9.22 19.60 23.47
N LEU A 37 8.37 18.79 22.83
CA LEU A 37 8.57 18.35 21.45
C LEU A 37 8.39 19.50 20.46
N GLU A 38 7.45 20.41 20.72
CA GLU A 38 7.27 21.64 19.92
C GLU A 38 8.47 22.58 20.05
N GLN A 39 8.97 22.80 21.27
CA GLN A 39 10.17 23.62 21.51
C GLN A 39 11.41 23.05 20.79
N GLN A 40 11.58 21.72 20.77
CA GLN A 40 12.68 21.08 20.04
C GLN A 40 12.57 21.28 18.52
N ASP A 41 11.36 21.22 17.96
CA ASP A 41 11.12 21.47 16.54
C ASP A 41 11.43 22.94 16.18
N GLU A 42 11.01 23.89 17.02
CA GLU A 42 11.31 25.33 16.85
C GLU A 42 12.82 25.61 16.98
N GLU A 43 13.50 24.98 17.95
CA GLU A 43 14.94 25.11 18.13
C GLU A 43 15.72 24.52 16.94
N ALA A 44 15.24 23.42 16.36
CA ALA A 44 15.83 22.82 15.17
C ALA A 44 15.67 23.74 13.95
N GLU A 45 14.51 24.36 13.74
CA GLU A 45 14.28 25.35 12.69
C GLU A 45 15.18 26.59 12.87
N ALA A 46 15.37 27.05 14.12
CA ALA A 46 16.22 28.20 14.44
C ALA A 46 17.73 27.96 14.21
N LYS A 47 18.18 26.70 14.22
CA LYS A 47 19.58 26.31 14.01
C LYS A 47 19.97 26.20 12.52
N VAL A 48 19.01 26.25 11.61
CA VAL A 48 19.27 26.18 10.16
C VAL A 48 19.89 27.48 9.66
N MET A 49 20.82 27.39 8.70
CA MET A 49 21.38 28.56 8.00
C MET A 49 20.26 29.49 7.49
N SER A 50 20.32 30.76 7.88
CA SER A 50 19.33 31.76 7.51
C SER A 50 19.61 32.37 6.12
N LEU A 51 18.55 32.85 5.47
CA LEU A 51 18.68 33.65 4.25
C LEU A 51 19.29 35.01 4.61
N SER A 52 20.05 35.59 3.67
CA SER A 52 20.47 36.99 3.81
C SER A 52 19.24 37.91 3.78
N SER A 53 19.31 39.07 4.44
CA SER A 53 18.22 40.06 4.41
C SER A 53 17.85 40.49 2.98
N THR A 54 18.85 40.60 2.11
CA THR A 54 18.67 40.89 0.68
C THR A 54 17.89 39.80 -0.02
N GLU A 55 18.17 38.54 0.28
CA GLU A 55 17.49 37.40 -0.33
C GLU A 55 16.05 37.27 0.15
N VAL A 56 15.79 37.47 1.45
CA VAL A 56 14.42 37.52 2.00
C VAL A 56 13.61 38.62 1.30
N GLN A 57 14.20 39.80 1.10
CA GLN A 57 13.53 40.90 0.41
C GLN A 57 13.29 40.59 -1.08
N ARG A 58 14.26 39.95 -1.76
CA ARG A 58 14.10 39.47 -3.14
C ARG A 58 12.89 38.55 -3.26
N LEU A 59 12.82 37.51 -2.43
CA LEU A 59 11.73 36.53 -2.44
C LEU A 59 10.36 37.17 -2.13
N ARG A 60 10.29 38.07 -1.15
CA ARG A 60 9.06 38.81 -0.82
C ARG A 60 8.55 39.71 -1.94
N SER A 61 9.44 40.17 -2.82
CA SER A 61 9.11 41.08 -3.92
C SER A 61 8.67 40.38 -5.20
N LEU A 62 8.61 39.04 -5.22
CA LEU A 62 8.26 38.27 -6.40
C LEU A 62 6.78 38.47 -6.79
N THR A 63 6.56 38.78 -8.07
CA THR A 63 5.23 38.78 -8.71
C THR A 63 4.92 37.39 -9.25
N PRO A 64 3.65 37.04 -9.54
CA PRO A 64 3.30 35.76 -10.16
C PRO A 64 4.12 35.41 -11.41
N GLU A 65 4.42 36.40 -12.26
CA GLU A 65 5.22 36.22 -13.48
C GLU A 65 6.67 35.86 -13.15
N LYS A 66 7.29 36.57 -12.20
CA LYS A 66 8.65 36.26 -11.74
C LYS A 66 8.73 34.91 -11.03
N ILE A 67 7.68 34.50 -10.31
CA ILE A 67 7.58 33.16 -9.73
C ILE A 67 7.58 32.12 -10.85
N ARG A 68 6.79 32.33 -11.92
CA ARG A 68 6.74 31.42 -13.05
C ARG A 68 8.09 31.28 -13.77
N GLU A 69 8.78 32.39 -13.99
CA GLU A 69 10.15 32.39 -14.55
C GLU A 69 11.12 31.67 -13.61
N MET A 70 11.00 31.91 -12.31
CA MET A 70 11.81 31.28 -11.29
C MET A 70 11.60 29.75 -11.25
N ASP A 71 10.40 29.26 -11.55
CA ASP A 71 10.03 27.83 -11.48
C ASP A 71 10.46 26.99 -12.68
N LEU A 72 11.02 27.59 -13.74
CA LEU A 72 11.41 26.85 -14.95
C LEU A 72 12.40 25.71 -14.64
N TYR A 73 13.39 25.94 -13.78
CA TYR A 73 14.33 24.88 -13.38
C TYR A 73 13.67 23.77 -12.54
N LEU A 74 12.58 24.08 -11.83
CA LEU A 74 11.81 23.08 -11.09
C LEU A 74 11.00 22.21 -12.05
N GLN A 75 10.50 22.80 -13.14
CA GLN A 75 9.86 22.04 -14.21
C GLN A 75 10.84 21.04 -14.81
N ASP A 76 12.07 21.48 -15.14
CA ASP A 76 13.13 20.59 -15.62
C ASP A 76 13.43 19.47 -14.62
N ALA A 77 13.47 19.78 -13.31
CA ALA A 77 13.70 18.79 -12.26
C ALA A 77 12.56 17.75 -12.18
N VAL A 78 11.30 18.20 -12.26
CA VAL A 78 10.12 17.31 -12.25
C VAL A 78 10.12 16.43 -13.50
N ASP A 79 10.35 17.01 -14.67
CA ASP A 79 10.37 16.25 -15.93
C ASP A 79 11.53 15.25 -15.95
N ALA A 80 12.69 15.59 -15.38
CA ALA A 80 13.78 14.64 -15.18
C ALA A 80 13.38 13.48 -14.26
N PHE A 81 12.70 13.75 -13.13
CA PHE A 81 12.23 12.70 -12.22
C PHE A 81 11.28 11.73 -12.92
N PHE A 82 10.26 12.24 -13.61
CA PHE A 82 9.27 11.39 -14.30
C PHE A 82 9.81 10.75 -15.59
N ALA A 83 10.89 11.28 -16.18
CA ALA A 83 11.66 10.62 -17.22
C ALA A 83 12.70 9.63 -16.66
N ASN A 84 12.60 9.27 -15.38
CA ASN A 84 13.45 8.29 -14.69
C ASN A 84 14.93 8.72 -14.56
N ARG A 85 15.21 10.02 -14.72
CA ARG A 85 16.54 10.63 -14.60
C ARG A 85 16.75 11.28 -13.25
N ILE A 86 16.85 10.43 -12.22
CA ILE A 86 16.84 10.88 -10.81
C ILE A 86 18.02 11.78 -10.47
N ALA A 87 19.24 11.48 -10.96
CA ALA A 87 20.40 12.31 -10.62
C ALA A 87 20.35 13.70 -11.31
N ASP A 88 19.77 13.80 -12.51
CA ASP A 88 19.55 15.09 -13.18
C ASP A 88 18.54 15.95 -12.39
N CYS A 89 17.47 15.32 -11.89
CA CYS A 89 16.50 15.98 -11.00
C CYS A 89 17.19 16.55 -9.75
N GLU A 90 18.03 15.75 -9.09
CA GLU A 90 18.77 16.19 -7.91
C GLU A 90 19.75 17.31 -8.21
N GLU A 91 20.49 17.23 -9.31
CA GLU A 91 21.41 18.28 -9.74
C GLU A 91 20.66 19.60 -10.01
N ALA A 92 19.50 19.54 -10.66
CA ALA A 92 18.67 20.71 -10.91
C ALA A 92 18.22 21.38 -9.60
N LEU A 93 17.78 20.59 -8.62
CA LEU A 93 17.36 21.09 -7.30
C LEU A 93 18.55 21.67 -6.50
N LEU A 94 19.70 21.00 -6.52
CA LEU A 94 20.91 21.40 -5.80
C LEU A 94 21.38 22.81 -6.14
N LYS A 95 21.20 23.25 -7.39
CA LYS A 95 21.61 24.58 -7.87
C LYS A 95 21.02 25.74 -7.06
N ARG A 96 19.83 25.57 -6.47
CA ARG A 96 19.10 26.67 -5.80
C ARG A 96 18.53 26.29 -4.44
N MET A 97 18.80 25.10 -3.93
CA MET A 97 18.28 24.59 -2.66
C MET A 97 18.68 25.41 -1.42
N SER A 98 19.73 26.23 -1.50
CA SER A 98 20.15 27.14 -0.44
C SER A 98 19.31 28.43 -0.37
N GLU A 99 18.66 28.80 -1.47
CA GLU A 99 17.98 30.10 -1.61
C GLU A 99 16.48 29.97 -1.87
N ASP A 100 16.04 28.92 -2.58
CA ASP A 100 14.64 28.68 -2.90
C ASP A 100 14.03 27.62 -1.96
N PRO A 101 13.08 28.00 -1.09
CA PRO A 101 12.40 27.06 -0.22
C PRO A 101 11.78 25.88 -1.00
N LEU A 102 11.28 26.09 -2.21
CA LEU A 102 10.60 25.03 -2.98
C LEU A 102 11.60 24.00 -3.53
N ALA A 103 12.83 24.40 -3.88
CA ALA A 103 13.89 23.45 -4.23
C ALA A 103 14.32 22.59 -3.04
N ALA A 104 14.42 23.18 -1.84
CA ALA A 104 14.67 22.43 -0.61
C ALA A 104 13.54 21.44 -0.31
N CYS A 105 12.28 21.85 -0.51
CA CYS A 105 11.13 20.96 -0.40
C CYS A 105 11.21 19.81 -1.42
N GLY A 106 11.51 20.10 -2.69
CA GLY A 106 11.66 19.12 -3.75
C GLY A 106 12.75 18.09 -3.46
N ALA A 107 13.91 18.53 -2.95
CA ALA A 107 14.96 17.60 -2.53
C ALA A 107 14.53 16.76 -1.32
N GLY A 108 13.82 17.36 -0.37
CA GLY A 108 13.17 16.66 0.74
C GLY A 108 12.14 15.62 0.27
N LEU A 109 11.38 15.90 -0.80
CA LEU A 109 10.46 14.95 -1.44
C LEU A 109 11.21 13.76 -2.04
N ILE A 110 12.31 13.98 -2.77
CA ILE A 110 13.13 12.87 -3.31
C ILE A 110 13.70 12.03 -2.17
N ALA A 111 14.23 12.66 -1.12
CA ALA A 111 14.73 11.95 0.07
C ALA A 111 13.60 11.20 0.80
N PHE A 112 12.39 11.77 0.90
CA PHE A 112 11.22 11.08 1.42
C PHE A 112 10.85 9.86 0.57
N VAL A 113 10.85 9.98 -0.76
CA VAL A 113 10.63 8.83 -1.64
C VAL A 113 11.70 7.76 -1.36
N ARG A 114 12.98 8.12 -1.29
CA ARG A 114 14.04 7.16 -0.89
C ARG A 114 13.76 6.51 0.46
N CYS A 115 13.34 7.30 1.45
CA CYS A 115 13.01 6.84 2.79
C CYS A 115 11.85 5.84 2.76
N GLY A 116 10.72 6.18 2.14
CA GLY A 116 9.57 5.30 2.02
C GLY A 116 9.86 4.01 1.27
N LEU A 117 10.80 4.04 0.32
CA LEU A 117 11.18 2.89 -0.49
C LEU A 117 12.27 2.00 0.13
N SER A 118 13.11 2.54 1.01
CA SER A 118 14.22 1.79 1.62
C SER A 118 14.01 1.48 3.11
N MET A 119 13.15 2.25 3.79
CA MET A 119 12.98 2.30 5.25
C MET A 119 14.29 2.49 6.02
N GLU A 120 15.27 3.14 5.40
CA GLU A 120 16.54 3.45 6.03
C GLU A 120 16.42 4.70 6.89
N GLN A 121 16.85 4.60 8.15
CA GLN A 121 16.86 5.74 9.07
C GLN A 121 17.69 6.91 8.53
N ALA A 122 18.84 6.63 7.90
CA ALA A 122 19.67 7.67 7.29
C ALA A 122 18.93 8.48 6.22
N GLN A 123 18.07 7.83 5.41
CA GLN A 123 17.25 8.53 4.42
C GLN A 123 16.13 9.33 5.08
N ALA A 124 15.55 8.81 6.18
CA ALA A 124 14.58 9.56 6.97
C ALA A 124 15.20 10.83 7.56
N ASP A 125 16.42 10.74 8.09
CA ASP A 125 17.13 11.87 8.69
C ASP A 125 17.45 12.95 7.64
N ILE A 126 17.94 12.55 6.45
CA ILE A 126 18.17 13.47 5.32
C ILE A 126 16.85 14.16 4.91
N ALA A 127 15.76 13.39 4.78
CA ALA A 127 14.47 13.96 4.42
C ALA A 127 13.99 14.98 5.47
N LEU A 128 14.08 14.65 6.76
CA LEU A 128 13.70 15.57 7.84
C LEU A 128 14.56 16.82 7.87
N GLU A 129 15.87 16.71 7.66
CA GLU A 129 16.78 17.86 7.60
C GLU A 129 16.39 18.81 6.46
N LEU A 130 16.24 18.29 5.25
CA LEU A 130 15.88 19.08 4.07
C LEU A 130 14.51 19.74 4.20
N LEU A 131 13.52 19.03 4.77
CA LEU A 131 12.19 19.57 4.99
C LEU A 131 12.15 20.59 6.14
N THR A 132 12.98 20.42 7.18
CA THR A 132 13.18 21.45 8.23
C THR A 132 13.76 22.71 7.61
N LYS A 133 14.78 22.55 6.75
CA LYS A 133 15.40 23.66 6.04
C LYS A 133 14.38 24.40 5.16
N SER A 134 13.63 23.67 4.35
CA SER A 134 12.56 24.23 3.52
C SER A 134 11.53 25.03 4.36
N SER A 135 11.06 24.44 5.47
CA SER A 135 10.14 25.08 6.42
C SER A 135 10.70 26.39 6.96
N ALA A 136 11.95 26.38 7.44
CA ALA A 136 12.62 27.55 8.02
C ALA A 136 12.85 28.68 7.00
N LEU A 137 13.26 28.35 5.76
CA LEU A 137 13.43 29.33 4.69
C LEU A 137 12.09 29.97 4.31
N ALA A 138 11.03 29.17 4.18
CA ALA A 138 9.68 29.65 3.91
C ALA A 138 9.14 30.55 5.04
N ALA A 139 9.39 30.19 6.30
CA ALA A 139 8.99 30.99 7.45
C ALA A 139 9.62 32.38 7.46
N GLN A 140 10.90 32.50 7.07
CA GLN A 140 11.57 33.79 6.93
C GLN A 140 10.91 34.68 5.88
N VAL A 141 10.43 34.12 4.76
CA VAL A 141 9.69 34.90 3.74
C VAL A 141 8.33 35.38 4.30
N MET A 142 7.63 34.53 5.06
CA MET A 142 6.33 34.88 5.68
C MET A 142 6.42 35.90 6.83
N ALA A 143 7.53 35.95 7.56
CA ALA A 143 7.71 36.73 8.78
C ALA A 143 7.93 38.23 8.50
N SER A 144 6.89 38.94 8.06
CA SER A 144 6.90 40.41 7.91
C SER A 144 7.53 41.09 9.14
N GLU A 145 8.54 41.95 8.96
CA GLU A 145 9.14 42.81 10.01
C GLU A 145 8.15 43.91 10.53
N SER A 146 6.84 43.71 10.43
CA SER A 146 5.83 44.63 10.94
C SER A 146 4.58 43.89 11.46
N ARG A 147 4.78 42.95 12.39
CA ARG A 147 3.69 42.43 13.23
C ARG A 147 3.97 42.50 14.74
N PHE A 148 5.02 43.23 15.14
CA PHE A 148 5.41 43.47 16.54
C PHE A 148 5.08 44.90 17.05
N THR A 149 3.99 45.50 16.59
CA THR A 149 3.39 46.66 17.28
C THR A 149 2.04 46.26 17.85
N SER A 150 2.06 45.92 19.14
CA SER A 150 0.94 45.78 20.09
C SER A 150 -0.48 45.69 19.50
N ARG A 151 -1.07 44.49 19.61
CA ARG A 151 -2.54 44.28 19.54
C ARG A 151 -3.34 45.05 20.62
N SER A 152 -2.68 45.80 21.51
CA SER A 152 -3.30 46.49 22.64
C SER A 152 -3.58 47.99 22.43
N PHE A 153 -3.06 48.65 21.39
CA PHE A 153 -3.24 50.12 21.23
C PHE A 153 -4.02 50.58 19.98
N VAL A 154 -4.22 49.74 18.95
CA VAL A 154 -4.90 50.16 17.70
C VAL A 154 -6.44 50.04 17.75
N LYS A 155 -7.02 49.42 18.80
CA LYS A 155 -8.48 49.28 18.93
C LYS A 155 -9.24 50.57 19.25
N MET A 156 -8.57 51.71 19.45
CA MET A 156 -9.24 52.95 19.88
C MET A 156 -9.46 53.98 18.77
N PHE A 157 -8.81 53.86 17.61
CA PHE A 157 -9.00 54.79 16.50
C PHE A 157 -8.83 54.08 15.16
N GLN A 158 -9.91 53.52 14.63
CA GLN A 158 -10.19 53.52 13.19
C GLN A 158 -11.63 53.05 12.91
N ARG A 159 -12.36 53.90 12.18
CA ARG A 159 -13.68 53.62 11.60
C ARG A 159 -13.56 52.48 10.58
N LYS A 160 -14.66 51.72 10.46
CA LYS A 160 -14.90 50.64 9.49
C LYS A 160 -14.46 51.02 8.05
N ASP A 161 -13.35 50.44 7.63
CA ASP A 161 -13.09 49.98 6.25
C ASP A 161 -12.22 48.72 6.38
N THR A 162 -12.86 47.56 6.54
CA THR A 162 -12.17 46.27 6.62
C THR A 162 -11.71 45.85 5.22
N LYS A 163 -10.62 46.43 4.71
CA LYS A 163 -9.84 45.80 3.63
C LYS A 163 -9.24 44.51 4.19
N VAL A 164 -9.71 43.36 3.70
CA VAL A 164 -9.10 42.06 4.01
C VAL A 164 -7.67 42.09 3.47
N ASN A 165 -6.68 41.99 4.35
CA ASN A 165 -5.28 42.01 3.95
C ASN A 165 -4.88 40.62 3.41
N TRP A 166 -5.00 40.42 2.10
CA TRP A 166 -4.60 39.18 1.43
C TRP A 166 -3.08 39.01 1.42
N LEU A 167 -2.62 37.75 1.40
CA LEU A 167 -1.20 37.45 1.19
C LEU A 167 -0.75 37.95 -0.19
N SER A 168 0.48 38.47 -0.29
CA SER A 168 1.11 38.62 -1.61
C SER A 168 1.32 37.25 -2.27
N ALA A 169 1.57 37.21 -3.58
CA ALA A 169 1.89 35.96 -4.28
C ALA A 169 3.11 35.24 -3.65
N ALA A 170 4.14 36.01 -3.29
CA ALA A 170 5.31 35.51 -2.60
C ALA A 170 5.01 34.92 -1.21
N GLU A 171 4.21 35.61 -0.39
CA GLU A 171 3.84 35.11 0.94
C GLU A 171 2.92 33.89 0.86
N PHE A 172 2.01 33.87 -0.12
CA PHE A 172 1.14 32.73 -0.38
C PHE A 172 1.96 31.50 -0.80
N ARG A 173 2.92 31.67 -1.73
CA ARG A 173 3.87 30.62 -2.13
C ARG A 173 4.66 30.12 -0.93
N ALA A 174 5.26 31.01 -0.15
CA ALA A 174 6.06 30.63 1.02
C ALA A 174 5.23 29.83 2.03
N LYS A 175 4.01 30.28 2.34
CA LYS A 175 3.10 29.56 3.24
C LYS A 175 2.69 28.20 2.70
N THR A 176 2.53 28.09 1.38
CA THR A 176 2.24 26.82 0.70
C THR A 176 3.43 25.87 0.78
N THR A 177 4.65 26.33 0.49
CA THR A 177 5.88 25.51 0.63
C THR A 177 6.12 25.06 2.07
N HIS A 178 5.83 25.91 3.05
CA HIS A 178 5.87 25.52 4.47
C HIS A 178 4.85 24.40 4.76
N ALA A 179 3.61 24.52 4.24
CA ALA A 179 2.59 23.49 4.41
C ALA A 179 3.02 22.13 3.79
N GLU A 180 3.57 22.14 2.57
CA GLU A 180 4.10 20.94 1.90
C GLU A 180 5.23 20.31 2.72
N SER A 181 6.13 21.13 3.26
CA SER A 181 7.25 20.65 4.07
C SER A 181 6.76 19.93 5.34
N GLN A 182 5.76 20.48 6.01
CA GLN A 182 5.14 19.85 7.19
C GLN A 182 4.35 18.59 6.82
N ALA A 183 3.69 18.56 5.65
CA ALA A 183 2.98 17.38 5.18
C ALA A 183 3.96 16.21 4.91
N LEU A 184 5.07 16.47 4.19
CA LEU A 184 6.10 15.46 3.94
C LEU A 184 6.79 15.03 5.23
N ARG A 185 7.07 15.95 6.17
CA ARG A 185 7.61 15.61 7.50
C ARG A 185 6.70 14.65 8.23
N CYS A 186 5.38 14.89 8.22
CA CYS A 186 4.41 13.97 8.82
C CYS A 186 4.59 12.56 8.25
N PHE A 187 4.64 12.40 6.92
CA PHE A 187 4.81 11.07 6.31
C PHE A 187 6.14 10.42 6.68
N VAL A 188 7.26 11.15 6.66
CA VAL A 188 8.57 10.61 7.10
C VAL A 188 8.51 10.15 8.57
N LEU A 189 7.93 10.95 9.46
CA LEU A 189 7.82 10.65 10.88
C LEU A 189 6.92 9.43 11.16
N VAL A 190 5.83 9.26 10.39
CA VAL A 190 5.00 8.05 10.45
C VAL A 190 5.84 6.82 10.09
N LEU A 191 6.72 6.91 9.09
CA LEU A 191 7.56 5.78 8.68
C LEU A 191 8.63 5.40 9.72
N GLN A 192 9.00 6.30 10.65
CA GLN A 192 9.95 6.02 11.73
C GLN A 192 9.35 5.16 12.87
N GLN A 193 8.02 5.05 12.96
CA GLN A 193 7.30 4.06 13.78
C GLN A 193 7.67 4.06 15.29
N SER A 194 8.12 5.18 15.86
CA SER A 194 8.30 5.36 17.30
C SER A 194 7.16 6.18 17.91
N VAL A 195 6.82 6.00 19.18
CA VAL A 195 5.75 6.81 19.84
C VAL A 195 6.05 8.31 19.72
N SER A 196 7.30 8.72 19.96
CA SER A 196 7.72 10.11 19.78
C SER A 196 7.55 10.59 18.34
N SER A 197 7.95 9.79 17.35
CA SER A 197 7.80 10.13 15.94
C SER A 197 6.33 10.22 15.52
N VAL A 198 5.45 9.36 16.04
CA VAL A 198 4.00 9.41 15.78
C VAL A 198 3.38 10.70 16.34
N LEU A 199 3.78 11.13 17.54
CA LEU A 199 3.33 12.41 18.10
C LEU A 199 3.80 13.60 17.27
N LYS A 200 5.09 13.62 16.91
CA LYS A 200 5.65 14.64 16.00
C LYS A 200 4.94 14.63 14.65
N ALA A 201 4.58 13.46 14.14
CA ALA A 201 3.80 13.34 12.91
C ALA A 201 2.41 13.96 13.05
N GLY A 202 1.73 13.73 14.18
CA GLY A 202 0.44 14.36 14.49
C GLY A 202 0.51 15.88 14.52
N LEU A 203 1.56 16.44 15.12
CA LEU A 203 1.82 17.89 15.13
C LEU A 203 2.08 18.43 13.72
N ALA A 204 2.96 17.77 12.96
CA ALA A 204 3.28 18.13 11.59
C ALA A 204 2.03 18.09 10.69
N LEU A 205 1.19 17.05 10.83
CA LEU A 205 -0.09 16.93 10.14
C LEU A 205 -1.04 18.07 10.48
N ASN A 206 -1.14 18.44 11.76
CA ASN A 206 -2.01 19.52 12.19
C ASN A 206 -1.56 20.87 11.61
N ARG A 207 -0.25 21.16 11.65
CA ARG A 207 0.35 22.37 11.04
C ARG A 207 0.11 22.42 9.54
N ALA A 208 0.32 21.31 8.83
CA ALA A 208 0.06 21.21 7.40
C ALA A 208 -1.43 21.43 7.08
N ASN A 209 -2.32 20.66 7.71
CA ASN A 209 -3.77 20.72 7.49
C ASN A 209 -4.34 22.11 7.82
N GLY A 210 -3.91 22.73 8.93
CA GLY A 210 -4.30 24.09 9.31
C GLY A 210 -3.85 25.12 8.28
N SER A 211 -2.62 24.99 7.77
CA SER A 211 -2.07 25.87 6.74
C SER A 211 -2.84 25.75 5.42
N TYR A 212 -3.09 24.53 4.92
CA TYR A 212 -3.89 24.32 3.71
C TYR A 212 -5.33 24.80 3.85
N LYS A 213 -5.99 24.55 5.00
CA LYS A 213 -7.35 25.06 5.25
C LYS A 213 -7.39 26.59 5.21
N SER A 214 -6.39 27.25 5.80
CA SER A 214 -6.28 28.71 5.78
C SER A 214 -6.02 29.25 4.38
N LEU A 215 -5.12 28.63 3.61
CA LEU A 215 -4.82 29.02 2.23
C LEU A 215 -6.03 28.81 1.31
N TYR A 216 -6.71 27.66 1.45
CA TYR A 216 -7.92 27.35 0.67
C TYR A 216 -9.07 28.30 0.99
N ALA A 217 -9.26 28.67 2.26
CA ALA A 217 -10.26 29.68 2.65
C ALA A 217 -9.98 31.05 2.03
N GLU A 218 -8.70 31.45 1.93
CA GLU A 218 -8.30 32.68 1.25
C GLU A 218 -8.59 32.61 -0.26
N LEU A 219 -8.29 31.49 -0.92
CA LEU A 219 -8.66 31.26 -2.32
C LEU A 219 -10.17 31.40 -2.55
N GLU A 220 -10.99 30.80 -1.68
CA GLU A 220 -12.45 30.93 -1.78
C GLU A 220 -12.94 32.36 -1.55
N HIS A 221 -12.32 33.11 -0.64
CA HIS A 221 -12.66 34.52 -0.40
C HIS A 221 -12.29 35.40 -1.61
N ARG A 222 -11.08 35.24 -2.15
CA ARG A 222 -10.64 35.96 -3.36
C ARG A 222 -11.52 35.64 -4.56
N TYR A 223 -11.90 34.37 -4.73
CA TYR A 223 -12.83 33.95 -5.78
C TYR A 223 -14.18 34.66 -5.64
N LYS A 224 -14.76 34.69 -4.43
CA LYS A 224 -16.03 35.38 -4.17
C LYS A 224 -15.94 36.89 -4.37
N ASP A 225 -14.83 37.51 -3.98
CA ASP A 225 -14.61 38.95 -4.16
C ASP A 225 -14.54 39.32 -5.65
N LYS A 226 -13.81 38.53 -6.45
CA LYS A 226 -13.62 38.78 -7.88
C LYS A 226 -14.83 38.41 -8.75
N TYR A 227 -15.51 37.30 -8.44
CA TYR A 227 -16.56 36.71 -9.29
C TYR A 227 -17.95 36.68 -8.64
N GLY A 228 -18.07 36.85 -7.33
CA GLY A 228 -19.34 36.75 -6.59
C GLY A 228 -20.29 37.92 -6.85
N SER A 229 -19.82 39.04 -7.40
CA SER A 229 -20.63 40.15 -7.89
C SER A 229 -21.26 39.89 -9.27
N ASP A 230 -20.75 38.91 -10.04
CA ASP A 230 -21.21 38.61 -11.41
C ASP A 230 -22.28 37.50 -11.48
N GLU A 231 -22.40 36.63 -10.46
CA GLU A 231 -23.46 35.61 -10.41
C GLU A 231 -24.86 36.22 -10.16
N THR A 232 -24.95 37.33 -9.43
CA THR A 232 -26.21 38.08 -9.24
C THR A 232 -26.65 38.83 -10.51
N ALA A 233 -25.70 39.22 -11.37
CA ALA A 233 -25.99 39.84 -12.66
C ALA A 233 -26.44 38.82 -13.73
N LYS A 234 -25.79 37.64 -13.81
CA LYS A 234 -26.15 36.60 -14.78
C LYS A 234 -27.46 35.87 -14.45
N THR A 235 -27.85 35.81 -13.17
CA THR A 235 -29.14 35.20 -12.76
C THR A 235 -30.35 36.09 -13.09
N SER A 236 -30.15 37.42 -13.19
CA SER A 236 -31.22 38.36 -13.54
C SER A 236 -31.50 38.43 -15.06
N GLN A 237 -30.51 38.15 -15.91
CA GLN A 237 -30.72 38.10 -17.36
C GLN A 237 -31.29 36.75 -17.85
N ARG A 238 -31.02 35.63 -17.16
CA ARG A 238 -31.57 34.31 -17.54
C ARG A 238 -33.05 34.12 -17.20
N LYS A 239 -33.65 34.94 -16.32
CA LYS A 239 -35.09 34.89 -16.01
C LYS A 239 -35.99 35.53 -17.06
N HIS A 240 -35.44 36.27 -18.04
CA HIS A 240 -36.25 36.94 -19.07
C HIS A 240 -36.20 36.27 -20.47
N ALA A 241 -35.49 35.15 -20.64
CA ALA A 241 -35.34 34.50 -21.95
C ALA A 241 -35.70 33.01 -22.00
N ALA A 242 -36.27 32.43 -20.93
CA ALA A 242 -36.69 31.03 -20.90
C ALA A 242 -38.14 30.90 -20.45
N SER A 243 -39.04 31.48 -21.25
CA SER A 243 -40.46 31.15 -21.24
C SER A 243 -40.84 30.83 -22.68
N GLU A 244 -40.51 29.61 -23.12
CA GLU A 244 -41.24 28.79 -24.09
C GLU A 244 -40.41 27.56 -24.45
N GLU A 245 -41.08 26.39 -24.42
CA GLU A 245 -40.64 25.07 -24.92
C GLU A 245 -39.52 24.38 -24.13
N GLY A 246 -39.56 23.10 -23.78
CA GLY A 246 -40.44 21.99 -24.07
C GLY A 246 -39.80 20.74 -23.43
N ASP A 247 -40.64 19.80 -23.05
CA ASP A 247 -40.41 18.50 -22.42
C ASP A 247 -39.08 17.79 -22.83
N GLN A 248 -38.19 17.51 -21.87
CA GLN A 248 -37.15 16.47 -22.00
C GLN A 248 -36.57 16.05 -20.63
N LYS A 249 -36.72 14.75 -20.34
CA LYS A 249 -36.20 13.97 -19.20
C LYS A 249 -34.79 14.39 -18.77
N ALA A 250 -34.64 14.87 -17.54
CA ALA A 250 -33.36 14.95 -16.84
C ALA A 250 -33.10 13.61 -16.13
N ASP A 251 -32.16 12.82 -16.67
CA ASP A 251 -31.61 11.64 -16.00
C ASP A 251 -30.52 12.10 -15.02
N VAL A 252 -30.70 11.86 -13.71
CA VAL A 252 -29.70 12.19 -12.69
C VAL A 252 -29.56 10.99 -11.74
N LEU A 253 -28.52 10.19 -12.00
CA LEU A 253 -28.18 8.97 -11.26
C LEU A 253 -26.94 9.21 -10.38
N THR A 254 -27.06 8.92 -9.08
CA THR A 254 -25.94 8.99 -8.12
C THR A 254 -25.08 7.71 -8.16
N GLY A 255 -23.76 7.88 -8.08
CA GLY A 255 -22.75 6.81 -8.04
C GLY A 255 -21.34 7.42 -8.16
N PRO A 256 -20.24 6.66 -7.99
CA PRO A 256 -18.87 7.17 -8.15
C PRO A 256 -18.64 7.86 -9.50
N LEU A 257 -19.35 7.40 -10.54
CA LEU A 257 -19.37 7.97 -11.89
C LEU A 257 -20.09 9.33 -12.00
N SER A 258 -20.88 9.75 -11.00
CA SER A 258 -21.50 11.09 -10.99
C SER A 258 -20.51 12.22 -10.68
N GLY A 259 -19.23 11.87 -10.43
CA GLY A 259 -18.14 12.82 -10.30
C GLY A 259 -17.88 13.56 -11.61
N LEU A 260 -17.88 12.89 -12.77
CA LEU A 260 -17.39 13.44 -14.04
C LEU A 260 -18.15 14.68 -14.53
N HIS A 261 -19.47 14.74 -14.30
CA HIS A 261 -20.26 15.92 -14.68
C HIS A 261 -20.14 17.09 -13.69
N ASN A 262 -19.82 16.81 -12.41
CA ASN A 262 -19.49 17.83 -11.40
C ASN A 262 -18.03 18.30 -11.51
N ILE A 263 -17.18 17.50 -12.15
CA ILE A 263 -15.79 17.84 -12.45
C ILE A 263 -15.76 19.03 -13.41
N ASP A 264 -16.61 19.08 -14.44
CA ASP A 264 -16.62 20.16 -15.44
C ASP A 264 -16.81 21.56 -14.82
N LYS A 265 -17.87 21.77 -14.02
CA LYS A 265 -18.09 23.04 -13.29
C LYS A 265 -17.04 23.33 -12.22
N SER A 266 -16.37 22.30 -11.71
CA SER A 266 -15.31 22.46 -10.73
C SER A 266 -13.98 22.83 -11.35
N LEU A 267 -13.73 22.38 -12.57
CA LEU A 267 -12.57 22.75 -13.36
C LEU A 267 -12.68 24.22 -13.78
N ASP A 268 -13.88 24.70 -14.11
CA ASP A 268 -14.13 26.14 -14.34
C ASP A 268 -13.76 26.99 -13.12
N LYS A 269 -14.18 26.57 -11.93
CA LYS A 269 -13.81 27.25 -10.67
C LYS A 269 -12.31 27.20 -10.44
N SER A 270 -11.66 26.05 -10.66
CA SER A 270 -10.22 25.85 -10.47
C SER A 270 -9.40 26.72 -11.43
N ALA A 271 -9.74 26.74 -12.72
CA ALA A 271 -9.12 27.61 -13.72
C ALA A 271 -9.29 29.10 -13.38
N ALA A 272 -10.45 29.49 -12.84
CA ALA A 272 -10.67 30.86 -12.38
C ALA A 272 -9.81 31.26 -11.16
N LEU A 273 -9.35 30.29 -10.33
CA LEU A 273 -8.44 30.56 -9.21
C LEU A 273 -7.07 31.09 -9.68
N GLU A 274 -6.62 30.67 -10.88
CA GLU A 274 -5.35 31.13 -11.46
C GLU A 274 -5.35 32.65 -11.73
N THR A 275 -6.53 33.26 -11.83
CA THR A 275 -6.66 34.69 -12.13
C THR A 275 -6.61 35.59 -10.88
N LEU A 276 -6.45 35.03 -9.69
CA LEU A 276 -6.57 35.73 -8.40
C LEU A 276 -5.29 36.49 -7.97
N GLY A 277 -4.39 36.75 -8.93
CA GLY A 277 -3.10 37.41 -8.69
C GLY A 277 -2.12 36.53 -7.90
N LEU A 278 -2.24 35.21 -8.06
CA LEU A 278 -1.37 34.20 -7.44
C LEU A 278 -0.73 33.36 -8.54
N ASP A 279 0.41 32.72 -8.25
CA ASP A 279 1.00 31.78 -9.20
C ASP A 279 0.23 30.45 -9.21
N ARG A 280 0.14 29.85 -10.39
CA ARG A 280 -0.61 28.62 -10.65
C ARG A 280 -0.13 27.44 -9.81
N ASN A 281 1.18 27.27 -9.66
CA ASN A 281 1.77 26.16 -8.91
C ASN A 281 1.32 26.20 -7.46
N SER A 282 1.38 27.35 -6.79
CA SER A 282 0.92 27.50 -5.41
C SER A 282 -0.57 27.25 -5.24
N VAL A 283 -1.41 27.69 -6.18
CA VAL A 283 -2.87 27.46 -6.14
C VAL A 283 -3.19 25.96 -6.15
N HIS A 284 -2.65 25.22 -7.13
CA HIS A 284 -2.94 23.78 -7.25
C HIS A 284 -2.18 22.93 -6.23
N CYS A 285 -1.09 23.44 -5.65
CA CYS A 285 -0.44 22.85 -4.50
C CYS A 285 -1.36 22.83 -3.27
N VAL A 286 -2.18 23.87 -3.07
CA VAL A 286 -3.19 23.87 -2.00
C VAL A 286 -4.27 22.82 -2.26
N GLU A 287 -4.75 22.70 -3.51
CA GLU A 287 -5.70 21.66 -3.89
C GLU A 287 -5.10 20.26 -3.68
N PHE A 288 -3.89 20.02 -4.17
CA PHE A 288 -3.18 18.75 -4.03
C PHE A 288 -2.92 18.37 -2.58
N GLY A 289 -2.35 19.27 -1.77
CA GLY A 289 -2.00 18.98 -0.37
C GLY A 289 -3.24 18.73 0.49
N LEU A 290 -4.27 19.59 0.38
CA LEU A 290 -5.53 19.37 1.08
C LEU A 290 -6.23 18.10 0.60
N GLY A 291 -6.21 17.85 -0.72
CA GLY A 291 -6.77 16.67 -1.33
C GLY A 291 -6.12 15.39 -0.81
N SER A 292 -4.79 15.34 -0.85
CA SER A 292 -3.95 14.22 -0.41
C SER A 292 -4.15 13.92 1.08
N ILE A 293 -4.20 14.93 1.94
CA ILE A 293 -4.50 14.73 3.38
C ILE A 293 -5.89 14.11 3.57
N ASN A 294 -6.91 14.61 2.86
CA ASN A 294 -8.26 14.05 2.94
C ASN A 294 -8.29 12.58 2.49
N LEU A 295 -7.58 12.24 1.42
CA LEU A 295 -7.47 10.86 0.94
C LEU A 295 -6.73 9.96 1.92
N ALA A 296 -5.56 10.38 2.39
CA ALA A 296 -4.73 9.62 3.34
C ALA A 296 -5.51 9.28 4.62
N ILE A 297 -6.17 10.28 5.23
CA ILE A 297 -6.98 10.06 6.44
C ILE A 297 -8.19 9.15 6.13
N SER A 298 -8.75 9.19 4.91
CA SER A 298 -9.91 8.37 4.56
C SER A 298 -9.64 6.86 4.48
N VAL A 299 -8.37 6.46 4.33
CA VAL A 299 -7.93 5.05 4.25
C VAL A 299 -7.62 4.49 5.66
N LEU A 300 -7.41 5.35 6.65
CA LEU A 300 -7.07 4.93 8.00
C LEU A 300 -8.24 4.23 8.71
N PRO A 301 -7.97 3.19 9.51
CA PRO A 301 -8.95 2.54 10.37
C PRO A 301 -9.70 3.50 11.31
N ASP A 302 -10.91 3.14 11.72
CA ASP A 302 -11.82 4.03 12.47
C ASP A 302 -11.28 4.53 13.80
N ASN A 303 -10.58 3.68 14.54
CA ASN A 303 -9.91 4.02 15.79
C ASN A 303 -8.84 5.11 15.58
N VAL A 304 -8.04 4.99 14.53
CA VAL A 304 -7.03 6.00 14.17
C VAL A 304 -7.70 7.30 13.72
N ARG A 305 -8.77 7.21 12.93
CA ARG A 305 -9.54 8.40 12.51
C ARG A 305 -10.17 9.12 13.70
N ALA A 306 -10.68 8.40 14.70
CA ALA A 306 -11.25 9.00 15.90
C ALA A 306 -10.21 9.83 16.67
N LEU A 307 -8.98 9.33 16.79
CA LEU A 307 -7.87 10.09 17.40
C LEU A 307 -7.51 11.33 16.57
N LEU A 308 -7.43 11.20 15.24
CA LEU A 308 -7.13 12.33 14.37
C LEU A 308 -8.22 13.42 14.40
N ARG A 309 -9.48 13.05 14.59
CA ARG A 309 -10.58 14.02 14.79
C ARG A 309 -10.39 14.84 16.08
N PHE A 310 -9.89 14.22 17.15
CA PHE A 310 -9.62 14.92 18.42
C PHE A 310 -8.61 16.05 18.23
N ILE A 311 -7.60 15.87 17.38
CA ILE A 311 -6.61 16.92 17.04
C ILE A 311 -7.04 17.83 15.88
N GLY A 312 -8.32 17.79 15.46
CA GLY A 312 -8.90 18.69 14.46
C GLY A 312 -8.74 18.26 12.98
N ALA A 313 -8.27 17.04 12.74
CA ALA A 313 -8.12 16.46 11.40
C ALA A 313 -9.36 15.66 10.99
N GLU A 314 -10.33 16.35 10.38
CA GLU A 314 -11.47 15.73 9.69
C GLU A 314 -11.16 15.48 8.21
N SER A 315 -11.72 14.40 7.66
CA SER A 315 -11.53 14.03 6.24
C SER A 315 -12.85 13.81 5.51
N ASN A 316 -12.85 14.17 4.23
CA ASN A 316 -13.90 13.89 3.27
C ASN A 316 -13.25 13.36 1.98
N ARG A 317 -13.42 12.05 1.71
CA ARG A 317 -12.81 11.38 0.56
C ARG A 317 -13.22 12.01 -0.77
N GLN A 318 -14.51 12.30 -0.95
CA GLN A 318 -15.02 12.88 -2.20
C GLN A 318 -14.44 14.26 -2.47
N LYS A 319 -14.32 15.10 -1.43
CA LYS A 319 -13.59 16.37 -1.51
C LYS A 319 -12.12 16.14 -1.84
N GLY A 320 -11.50 15.14 -1.22
CA GLY A 320 -10.12 14.74 -1.48
C GLY A 320 -9.87 14.40 -2.95
N LEU A 321 -10.65 13.46 -3.49
CA LEU A 321 -10.58 13.02 -4.89
C LEU A 321 -10.76 14.19 -5.85
N LYS A 322 -11.76 15.03 -5.59
CA LYS A 322 -12.05 16.22 -6.40
C LYS A 322 -10.87 17.17 -6.48
N LEU A 323 -10.27 17.52 -5.34
CA LEU A 323 -9.14 18.46 -5.30
C LEU A 323 -7.87 17.89 -5.95
N VAL A 324 -7.56 16.60 -5.72
CA VAL A 324 -6.41 15.97 -6.39
C VAL A 324 -6.63 15.90 -7.90
N LEU A 325 -7.86 15.61 -8.34
CA LEU A 325 -8.18 15.61 -9.77
C LEU A 325 -8.05 17.00 -10.40
N GLN A 326 -8.44 18.06 -9.70
CA GLN A 326 -8.22 19.43 -10.19
C GLN A 326 -6.74 19.73 -10.40
N CYS A 327 -5.87 19.32 -9.47
CA CYS A 327 -4.41 19.41 -9.65
C CYS A 327 -3.91 18.54 -10.82
N PHE A 328 -4.44 17.33 -11.02
CA PHE A 328 -4.05 16.52 -12.18
C PHE A 328 -4.37 17.23 -13.52
N LYS A 329 -5.51 17.90 -13.58
CA LYS A 329 -5.99 18.64 -14.76
C LYS A 329 -5.30 20.00 -14.96
N SER A 330 -4.45 20.42 -14.03
CA SER A 330 -3.91 21.77 -14.01
C SER A 330 -2.52 21.91 -14.64
N ASP A 331 -1.94 20.93 -15.32
CA ASP A 331 -0.62 21.02 -15.97
C ASP A 331 0.44 21.87 -15.21
N THR A 332 0.56 21.62 -13.90
CA THR A 332 1.52 22.23 -12.97
C THR A 332 2.63 21.24 -12.62
N LEU A 333 3.62 21.71 -11.87
CA LEU A 333 4.68 20.86 -11.27
C LEU A 333 4.12 19.64 -10.52
N LEU A 334 2.93 19.77 -9.91
CA LEU A 334 2.31 18.71 -9.11
C LEU A 334 1.33 17.82 -9.89
N SER A 335 0.95 18.19 -11.11
CA SER A 335 0.03 17.39 -11.93
C SER A 335 0.49 15.93 -12.15
N PRO A 336 1.78 15.63 -12.45
CA PRO A 336 2.23 14.24 -12.59
C PRO A 336 2.26 13.47 -11.26
N PHE A 337 2.44 14.16 -10.12
CA PHE A 337 2.31 13.55 -8.79
C PHE A 337 0.84 13.28 -8.45
N ALA A 338 -0.07 14.18 -8.85
CA ALA A 338 -1.51 14.02 -8.67
C ALA A 338 -2.08 12.84 -9.47
N SER A 339 -1.67 12.64 -10.73
CA SER A 339 -2.03 11.44 -11.49
C SER A 339 -1.48 10.18 -10.85
N ALA A 340 -0.21 10.16 -10.44
CA ALA A 340 0.40 9.02 -9.77
C ALA A 340 -0.34 8.67 -8.46
N LEU A 341 -0.74 9.67 -7.67
CA LEU A 341 -1.53 9.48 -6.45
C LEU A 341 -2.92 8.92 -6.75
N LEU A 342 -3.63 9.47 -7.73
CA LEU A 342 -4.96 8.97 -8.13
C LEU A 342 -4.87 7.53 -8.62
N LEU A 343 -3.93 7.22 -9.52
CA LEU A 343 -3.72 5.87 -10.02
C LEU A 343 -3.34 4.91 -8.89
N SER A 344 -2.49 5.33 -7.95
CA SER A 344 -2.16 4.53 -6.77
C SER A 344 -3.39 4.28 -5.92
N PHE A 345 -4.21 5.30 -5.65
CA PHE A 345 -5.44 5.16 -4.87
C PHE A 345 -6.43 4.20 -5.55
N TYR A 346 -6.63 4.36 -6.86
CA TYR A 346 -7.58 3.58 -7.66
C TYR A 346 -7.09 2.19 -8.08
N SER A 347 -5.81 1.85 -7.86
CA SER A 347 -5.29 0.50 -8.13
C SER A 347 -4.95 -0.27 -6.84
N MET A 348 -4.36 0.38 -5.82
CA MET A 348 -3.89 -0.28 -4.60
C MET A 348 -5.03 -0.71 -3.68
N LEU A 349 -6.06 0.14 -3.51
CA LEU A 349 -7.20 -0.17 -2.65
C LEU A 349 -8.05 -1.32 -3.18
N PRO A 350 -8.47 -1.34 -4.47
CA PRO A 350 -9.17 -2.50 -5.02
C PRO A 350 -8.28 -3.74 -5.15
N SER A 351 -6.94 -3.59 -5.23
CA SER A 351 -6.04 -4.76 -5.10
C SER A 351 -6.13 -5.42 -3.73
N THR A 352 -6.46 -4.65 -2.69
CA THR A 352 -6.59 -5.16 -1.32
C THR A 352 -7.98 -5.72 -1.04
N SER A 353 -9.04 -5.10 -1.56
CA SER A 353 -10.43 -5.48 -1.25
C SER A 353 -11.30 -5.50 -2.52
N ALA A 354 -11.85 -6.68 -2.83
CA ALA A 354 -12.66 -6.93 -4.02
C ALA A 354 -13.98 -6.13 -4.05
N PHE A 355 -14.45 -5.63 -2.90
CA PHE A 355 -15.63 -4.76 -2.81
C PHE A 355 -15.48 -3.48 -3.63
N LEU A 356 -14.26 -2.97 -3.80
CA LEU A 356 -14.01 -1.67 -4.42
C LEU A 356 -13.88 -1.76 -5.94
N VAL A 357 -13.65 -2.95 -6.50
CA VAL A 357 -13.25 -3.15 -7.91
C VAL A 357 -14.22 -2.47 -8.87
N ASP A 358 -15.51 -2.81 -8.79
CA ASP A 358 -16.54 -2.29 -9.71
C ASP A 358 -16.69 -0.76 -9.65
N ALA A 359 -16.46 -0.16 -8.48
CA ALA A 359 -16.59 1.27 -8.27
C ALA A 359 -15.32 2.05 -8.66
N TYR A 360 -14.15 1.42 -8.55
CA TYR A 360 -12.85 2.10 -8.67
C TYR A 360 -12.23 1.89 -10.05
N LEU A 361 -12.41 0.71 -10.65
CA LEU A 361 -11.78 0.35 -11.92
C LEU A 361 -12.14 1.29 -13.07
N PRO A 362 -13.41 1.69 -13.30
CA PRO A 362 -13.74 2.64 -14.38
C PRO A 362 -13.01 3.98 -14.23
N VAL A 363 -12.89 4.49 -13.00
CA VAL A 363 -12.16 5.73 -12.73
C VAL A 363 -10.66 5.55 -12.92
N ALA A 364 -10.11 4.40 -12.53
CA ALA A 364 -8.71 4.05 -12.78
C ALA A 364 -8.40 4.08 -14.28
N GLU A 365 -9.28 3.53 -15.12
CA GLU A 365 -9.09 3.49 -16.57
C GLU A 365 -9.11 4.88 -17.21
N GLU A 366 -10.01 5.76 -16.77
CA GLU A 366 -10.08 7.15 -17.24
C GLU A 366 -8.83 7.94 -16.87
N VAL A 367 -8.45 7.92 -15.58
CA VAL A 367 -7.23 8.60 -15.10
C VAL A 367 -6.01 8.04 -15.82
N ARG A 368 -5.93 6.71 -16.00
CA ARG A 368 -4.84 6.04 -16.71
C ARG A 368 -4.73 6.53 -18.15
N LYS A 369 -5.84 6.53 -18.88
CA LYS A 369 -5.86 6.90 -20.29
C LYS A 369 -5.30 8.31 -20.49
N GLU A 370 -5.71 9.24 -19.64
CA GLU A 370 -5.24 10.61 -19.73
C GLU A 370 -3.80 10.78 -19.24
N ALA A 371 -3.42 10.15 -18.13
CA ALA A 371 -2.06 10.26 -17.61
C ALA A 371 -1.03 9.69 -18.60
N LEU A 372 -1.33 8.60 -19.29
CA LEU A 372 -0.41 8.01 -20.28
C LEU A 372 -0.40 8.75 -21.63
N GLN A 373 -1.31 9.70 -21.87
CA GLN A 373 -1.27 10.56 -23.05
C GLN A 373 -0.31 11.74 -22.90
N LYS A 374 0.05 12.13 -21.67
CA LYS A 374 0.95 13.26 -21.42
C LYS A 374 2.41 12.83 -21.59
N GLU A 375 3.20 13.64 -22.29
CA GLU A 375 4.59 13.33 -22.64
C GLU A 375 5.48 13.11 -21.41
N ASN A 376 5.28 13.90 -20.35
CA ASN A 376 6.08 13.83 -19.13
C ASN A 376 5.75 12.65 -18.23
N THR A 377 4.65 11.92 -18.46
CA THR A 377 4.24 10.78 -17.62
C THR A 377 4.14 9.45 -18.37
N ARG A 378 4.07 9.45 -19.71
CA ARG A 378 3.89 8.22 -20.51
C ARG A 378 4.99 7.17 -20.30
N GLU A 379 6.25 7.59 -20.12
CA GLU A 379 7.41 6.72 -19.87
C GLU A 379 7.81 6.71 -18.39
N SER A 380 6.98 7.24 -17.49
CA SER A 380 7.31 7.25 -16.07
C SER A 380 7.17 5.84 -15.49
N ILE A 381 8.21 5.36 -14.81
CA ILE A 381 8.19 4.05 -14.14
C ILE A 381 7.01 3.92 -13.16
N LEU A 382 6.65 5.00 -12.45
CA LEU A 382 5.51 5.01 -11.54
C LEU A 382 4.18 4.78 -12.29
N HIS A 383 4.01 5.42 -13.43
CA HIS A 383 2.78 5.33 -14.23
C HIS A 383 2.70 3.99 -14.97
N LEU A 384 3.80 3.52 -15.57
CA LEU A 384 3.87 2.23 -16.26
C LEU A 384 3.64 1.05 -15.31
N TRP A 385 4.21 1.10 -14.09
CA TRP A 385 3.96 0.10 -13.06
C TRP A 385 2.48 0.05 -12.64
N LEU A 386 1.87 1.22 -12.40
CA LEU A 386 0.46 1.30 -12.05
C LEU A 386 -0.44 0.83 -13.20
N ASP A 387 -0.07 1.10 -14.46
CA ASP A 387 -0.79 0.59 -15.62
C ASP A 387 -0.77 -0.95 -15.68
N GLY A 388 0.39 -1.56 -15.49
CA GLY A 388 0.50 -3.02 -15.39
C GLY A 388 -0.38 -3.59 -14.26
N ARG A 389 -0.42 -2.95 -13.09
CA ARG A 389 -1.31 -3.38 -11.99
C ARG A 389 -2.80 -3.21 -12.34
N ILE A 390 -3.18 -2.14 -13.04
CA ILE A 390 -4.55 -1.94 -13.51
C ILE A 390 -4.96 -3.05 -14.48
N GLU A 391 -4.10 -3.46 -15.41
CA GLU A 391 -4.41 -4.62 -16.29
C GLU A 391 -4.61 -5.92 -15.50
N ARG A 392 -3.85 -6.14 -14.42
CA ARG A 392 -4.10 -7.31 -13.57
C ARG A 392 -5.45 -7.19 -12.84
N LEU A 393 -5.88 -5.99 -12.44
CA LEU A 393 -7.22 -5.79 -11.87
C LEU A 393 -8.35 -6.06 -12.86
N THR A 394 -8.14 -5.84 -14.18
CA THR A 394 -9.08 -6.25 -15.24
C THR A 394 -9.04 -7.75 -15.52
N ARG A 395 -8.17 -8.50 -14.81
CA ARG A 395 -7.85 -9.92 -15.04
C ARG A 395 -7.18 -10.20 -16.38
N SER A 396 -6.62 -9.18 -17.02
CA SER A 396 -5.81 -9.29 -18.24
C SER A 396 -4.34 -9.49 -17.87
N VAL A 397 -4.01 -10.63 -17.27
CA VAL A 397 -2.68 -10.89 -16.68
C VAL A 397 -1.57 -10.91 -17.73
N GLU A 398 -1.87 -11.39 -18.93
CA GLU A 398 -0.94 -11.41 -20.07
C GLU A 398 -0.58 -9.98 -20.52
N MET A 399 -1.58 -9.07 -20.53
CA MET A 399 -1.33 -7.65 -20.78
C MET A 399 -0.54 -7.01 -19.65
N SER A 400 -0.85 -7.37 -18.39
CA SER A 400 -0.07 -6.94 -17.23
C SER A 400 1.40 -7.36 -17.35
N LEU A 401 1.68 -8.61 -17.74
CA LEU A 401 3.03 -9.13 -17.98
C LEU A 401 3.78 -8.28 -19.00
N ALA A 402 3.16 -8.02 -20.16
CA ALA A 402 3.77 -7.23 -21.23
C ALA A 402 4.11 -5.80 -20.77
N LYS A 403 3.18 -5.14 -20.06
CA LYS A 403 3.39 -3.78 -19.55
C LYS A 403 4.44 -3.70 -18.46
N LEU A 404 4.48 -4.66 -17.54
CA LEU A 404 5.50 -4.69 -16.50
C LEU A 404 6.88 -5.05 -17.06
N ASN A 405 6.96 -5.87 -18.13
CA ASN A 405 8.23 -6.07 -18.85
C ASN A 405 8.72 -4.77 -19.48
N HIS A 406 7.84 -4.03 -20.19
CA HIS A 406 8.20 -2.71 -20.71
C HIS A 406 8.62 -1.73 -19.60
N CYS A 407 7.95 -1.78 -18.44
CA CYS A 407 8.34 -1.00 -17.27
C CYS A 407 9.75 -1.38 -16.75
N LEU A 408 10.12 -2.67 -16.79
CA LEU A 408 11.48 -3.12 -16.47
C LEU A 408 12.51 -2.62 -17.50
N ASP A 409 12.15 -2.55 -18.79
CA ASP A 409 12.99 -1.97 -19.84
C ASP A 409 13.32 -0.51 -19.55
N VAL A 410 12.31 0.28 -19.18
CA VAL A 410 12.50 1.66 -18.77
C VAL A 410 13.30 1.76 -17.46
N ALA A 411 13.07 0.84 -16.51
CA ALA A 411 13.77 0.79 -15.23
C ALA A 411 15.26 0.40 -15.36
N SER A 412 15.66 -0.22 -16.48
CA SER A 412 17.06 -0.61 -16.75
C SER A 412 18.02 0.58 -16.92
N ASN A 413 17.47 1.80 -16.96
CA ASN A 413 18.24 3.04 -16.99
C ASN A 413 19.34 3.04 -15.88
N PRO A 414 20.64 3.12 -16.25
CA PRO A 414 21.74 3.07 -15.28
C PRO A 414 21.66 4.15 -14.20
N GLN A 415 21.13 5.33 -14.53
CA GLN A 415 20.96 6.43 -13.57
C GLN A 415 19.90 6.08 -12.53
N LEU A 416 18.78 5.47 -12.93
CA LEU A 416 17.74 5.01 -12.02
C LEU A 416 18.27 3.89 -11.11
N LEU A 417 18.93 2.88 -11.70
CA LEU A 417 19.48 1.75 -10.94
C LEU A 417 20.55 2.16 -9.93
N THR A 418 21.26 3.26 -10.19
CA THR A 418 22.25 3.82 -9.26
C THR A 418 21.60 4.69 -8.18
N ALA A 419 20.69 5.58 -8.58
CA ALA A 419 20.16 6.63 -7.69
C ALA A 419 18.93 6.19 -6.88
N LEU A 420 18.09 5.30 -7.42
CA LEU A 420 16.84 4.85 -6.80
C LEU A 420 16.39 3.45 -7.29
N PRO A 421 17.21 2.39 -7.10
CA PRO A 421 16.90 1.03 -7.56
C PRO A 421 15.62 0.44 -6.94
N GLN A 422 15.13 1.00 -5.84
CA GLN A 422 13.91 0.55 -5.18
C GLN A 422 12.65 0.76 -6.03
N LEU A 423 12.65 1.69 -7.00
CA LEU A 423 11.53 1.82 -7.93
C LEU A 423 11.38 0.59 -8.84
N ARG A 424 12.51 -0.01 -9.26
CA ARG A 424 12.51 -1.29 -9.99
C ARG A 424 11.97 -2.43 -9.12
N ASP A 425 12.28 -2.46 -7.82
CA ASP A 425 11.80 -3.52 -6.92
C ASP A 425 10.27 -3.63 -6.91
N PHE A 426 9.53 -2.53 -7.06
CA PHE A 426 8.07 -2.58 -7.19
C PHE A 426 7.60 -3.35 -8.42
N VAL A 427 8.30 -3.17 -9.53
CA VAL A 427 7.98 -3.81 -10.80
C VAL A 427 8.27 -5.30 -10.70
N VAL A 428 9.45 -5.66 -10.15
CA VAL A 428 9.83 -7.08 -9.92
C VAL A 428 8.88 -7.75 -8.91
N TYR A 429 8.48 -7.03 -7.87
CA TYR A 429 7.53 -7.51 -6.86
C TYR A 429 6.14 -7.79 -7.46
N ASP A 430 5.65 -6.96 -8.36
CA ASP A 430 4.37 -7.23 -9.01
C ASP A 430 4.46 -8.29 -10.10
N GLN A 431 5.61 -8.38 -10.77
CA GLN A 431 5.80 -9.32 -11.88
C GLN A 431 5.85 -10.78 -11.41
N TRP A 432 6.38 -11.07 -10.21
CA TRP A 432 6.38 -12.46 -9.73
C TRP A 432 4.95 -12.99 -9.50
N PHE A 433 4.02 -12.13 -9.07
CA PHE A 433 2.61 -12.53 -8.96
C PHE A 433 2.00 -12.79 -10.33
N ASN A 434 2.29 -11.97 -11.33
CA ASN A 434 1.82 -12.22 -12.69
C ASN A 434 2.30 -13.60 -13.17
N TYR A 435 3.59 -13.88 -13.05
CA TYR A 435 4.16 -15.18 -13.40
C TYR A 435 3.54 -16.33 -12.59
N ALA A 436 3.31 -16.16 -11.28
CA ALA A 436 2.65 -17.17 -10.46
C ALA A 436 1.20 -17.44 -10.90
N ILE A 437 0.43 -16.41 -11.29
CA ILE A 437 -0.96 -16.55 -11.76
C ILE A 437 -1.03 -17.34 -13.07
N VAL A 438 -0.05 -17.15 -13.97
CA VAL A 438 0.05 -17.89 -15.24
C VAL A 438 0.90 -19.16 -15.14
N HIS A 439 1.22 -19.61 -13.91
CA HIS A 439 1.99 -20.81 -13.61
C HIS A 439 3.42 -20.83 -14.20
N GLN A 440 4.00 -19.65 -14.46
CA GLN A 440 5.41 -19.51 -14.85
C GLN A 440 6.32 -19.50 -13.60
N TRP A 441 6.30 -20.61 -12.85
CA TRP A 441 6.94 -20.74 -11.55
C TRP A 441 8.45 -20.45 -11.57
N LYS A 442 9.13 -20.85 -12.66
CA LYS A 442 10.56 -20.60 -12.83
C LYS A 442 10.87 -19.11 -12.85
N ARG A 443 10.19 -18.33 -13.70
CA ARG A 443 10.34 -16.86 -13.75
C ARG A 443 9.88 -16.17 -12.47
N ALA A 444 8.79 -16.63 -11.86
CA ALA A 444 8.36 -16.15 -10.55
C ALA A 444 9.46 -16.31 -9.50
N SER A 445 10.12 -17.48 -9.47
CA SER A 445 11.25 -17.75 -8.58
C SER A 445 12.43 -16.81 -8.85
N ARG A 446 12.73 -16.46 -10.11
CA ARG A 446 13.81 -15.52 -10.46
C ARG A 446 13.53 -14.10 -9.99
N CYS A 447 12.29 -13.62 -10.11
CA CYS A 447 11.92 -12.31 -9.55
C CYS A 447 12.13 -12.27 -8.03
N LEU A 448 11.74 -13.33 -7.32
CA LEU A 448 11.91 -13.45 -5.87
C LEU A 448 13.40 -13.60 -5.49
N GLU A 449 14.19 -14.29 -6.31
CA GLU A 449 15.62 -14.41 -6.15
C GLU A 449 16.32 -13.05 -6.27
N ILE A 450 15.96 -12.25 -7.28
CA ILE A 450 16.44 -10.87 -7.43
C ILE A 450 16.10 -10.08 -6.17
N LEU A 451 14.83 -10.06 -5.76
CA LEU A 451 14.38 -9.31 -4.58
C LEU A 451 15.11 -9.74 -3.31
N SER A 452 15.31 -11.05 -3.08
CA SER A 452 16.02 -11.54 -1.89
C SER A 452 17.48 -11.12 -1.83
N LYS A 453 18.12 -10.89 -2.99
CA LYS A 453 19.54 -10.52 -3.12
C LYS A 453 19.77 -9.01 -3.23
N THR A 454 18.83 -8.27 -3.80
CA THR A 454 19.00 -6.83 -4.09
C THR A 454 18.20 -5.93 -3.17
N SER A 455 17.06 -6.40 -2.67
CA SER A 455 16.18 -5.62 -1.80
C SER A 455 16.64 -5.71 -0.35
N LYS A 456 16.45 -4.61 0.38
CA LYS A 456 16.66 -4.56 1.83
C LYS A 456 15.41 -4.98 2.62
N TRP A 457 14.31 -5.25 1.92
CA TRP A 457 13.03 -5.63 2.52
C TRP A 457 12.87 -7.14 2.62
N ALA A 458 12.30 -7.60 3.73
CA ALA A 458 11.65 -8.91 3.86
C ALA A 458 12.40 -10.09 3.19
N SER A 459 13.73 -10.16 3.33
CA SER A 459 14.56 -11.17 2.66
C SER A 459 14.09 -12.59 2.96
N ALA A 460 13.71 -12.86 4.21
CA ALA A 460 13.11 -14.13 4.64
C ALA A 460 11.84 -14.47 3.84
N VAL A 461 10.97 -13.48 3.62
CA VAL A 461 9.71 -13.63 2.88
C VAL A 461 9.98 -13.94 1.41
N TYR A 462 10.93 -13.25 0.79
CA TYR A 462 11.28 -13.51 -0.60
C TYR A 462 11.92 -14.89 -0.79
N GLN A 463 12.83 -15.31 0.11
CA GLN A 463 13.42 -16.65 0.09
C GLN A 463 12.37 -17.74 0.32
N TYR A 464 11.48 -17.55 1.30
CA TYR A 464 10.36 -18.45 1.56
C TYR A 464 9.44 -18.56 0.34
N ALA A 465 9.02 -17.43 -0.25
CA ALA A 465 8.17 -17.43 -1.44
C ALA A 465 8.86 -18.06 -2.66
N GLN A 466 10.17 -17.84 -2.83
CA GLN A 466 10.95 -18.46 -3.90
C GLN A 466 10.92 -19.98 -3.77
N ALA A 467 11.16 -20.51 -2.56
CA ALA A 467 11.06 -21.94 -2.29
C ALA A 467 9.65 -22.47 -2.57
N CYS A 468 8.61 -21.71 -2.22
CA CYS A 468 7.23 -22.07 -2.54
C CYS A 468 6.98 -22.18 -4.05
N CYS A 469 7.51 -21.27 -4.86
CA CYS A 469 7.43 -21.35 -6.33
C CYS A 469 8.17 -22.56 -6.88
N LEU A 470 9.36 -22.88 -6.35
CA LEU A 470 10.12 -24.05 -6.77
C LEU A 470 9.42 -25.37 -6.40
N GLU A 471 8.74 -25.43 -5.25
CA GLU A 471 7.89 -26.59 -4.92
C GLU A 471 6.73 -26.76 -5.89
N MET A 472 6.13 -25.67 -6.39
CA MET A 472 5.10 -25.78 -7.43
C MET A 472 5.64 -26.40 -8.72
N LEU A 473 6.90 -26.11 -9.07
CA LEU A 473 7.56 -26.74 -10.21
C LEU A 473 7.77 -28.25 -10.00
N GLU A 474 8.21 -28.68 -8.80
CA GLU A 474 8.27 -30.10 -8.45
C GLU A 474 6.90 -30.78 -8.53
N ILE A 475 5.84 -30.09 -8.11
CA ILE A 475 4.46 -30.57 -8.15
C ILE A 475 3.97 -30.75 -9.60
N GLU A 476 4.20 -29.77 -10.48
CA GLU A 476 3.83 -29.89 -11.90
C GLU A 476 4.51 -31.11 -12.55
N TRP A 477 5.78 -31.31 -12.25
CA TRP A 477 6.55 -32.46 -12.70
C TRP A 477 6.04 -33.80 -12.16
N ALA A 478 5.62 -33.85 -10.89
CA ALA A 478 5.10 -35.05 -10.25
C ALA A 478 3.71 -35.43 -10.76
N GLU A 479 2.85 -34.43 -11.01
CA GLU A 479 1.49 -34.62 -11.55
C GLU A 479 1.49 -34.78 -13.09
N GLY A 480 2.64 -34.60 -13.76
CA GLY A 480 2.75 -34.71 -15.22
C GLY A 480 2.07 -33.56 -15.97
N ILE A 481 1.92 -32.41 -15.33
CA ILE A 481 1.37 -31.19 -15.91
C ILE A 481 2.40 -30.64 -16.91
N ARG A 482 1.99 -30.44 -18.16
CA ARG A 482 2.85 -29.85 -19.20
C ARG A 482 2.53 -28.36 -19.33
N ASN A 483 3.49 -27.51 -18.99
CA ASN A 483 3.39 -26.07 -19.15
C ASN A 483 4.62 -25.52 -19.92
N PRO A 484 4.58 -25.50 -21.27
CA PRO A 484 5.72 -25.05 -22.07
C PRO A 484 6.18 -23.62 -21.76
N GLU A 485 5.24 -22.73 -21.42
CA GLU A 485 5.57 -21.37 -21.02
C GLU A 485 6.25 -21.31 -19.64
N GLY A 486 5.92 -22.25 -18.74
CA GLY A 486 6.51 -22.38 -17.41
C GLY A 486 7.95 -22.90 -17.41
N GLU A 487 8.37 -23.59 -18.47
CA GLU A 487 9.75 -24.06 -18.66
C GLU A 487 10.72 -22.93 -19.03
N VAL A 488 10.22 -21.79 -19.49
CA VAL A 488 11.07 -20.66 -19.89
C VAL A 488 11.66 -19.99 -18.65
N ASP A 489 12.98 -19.85 -18.60
CA ASP A 489 13.70 -19.15 -17.52
C ASP A 489 13.95 -17.68 -17.89
N LEU A 490 14.42 -16.88 -16.93
CA LEU A 490 15.11 -15.62 -17.23
C LEU A 490 16.56 -15.91 -17.60
N LEU A 491 17.07 -15.20 -18.59
CA LEU A 491 18.46 -15.32 -19.04
C LEU A 491 19.40 -14.48 -18.16
N PRO A 492 20.71 -14.78 -18.12
CA PRO A 492 21.68 -13.93 -17.45
C PRO A 492 21.64 -12.47 -17.92
N GLU A 493 21.39 -12.24 -19.21
CA GLU A 493 21.23 -10.90 -19.78
C GLU A 493 20.05 -10.15 -19.15
N ASP A 494 18.94 -10.83 -18.86
CA ASP A 494 17.79 -10.24 -18.16
C ASP A 494 18.17 -9.82 -16.74
N LEU A 495 19.01 -10.60 -16.05
CA LEU A 495 19.51 -10.24 -14.72
C LEU A 495 20.37 -8.97 -14.78
N HIS A 496 21.28 -8.88 -15.74
CA HIS A 496 22.10 -7.69 -15.96
C HIS A 496 21.26 -6.47 -16.30
N HIS A 497 20.21 -6.66 -17.11
CA HIS A 497 19.28 -5.61 -17.50
C HIS A 497 18.42 -5.13 -16.31
N ILE A 498 17.89 -6.04 -15.50
CA ILE A 498 17.03 -5.72 -14.35
C ILE A 498 17.84 -5.13 -13.19
N VAL A 499 18.99 -5.71 -12.87
CA VAL A 499 19.77 -5.33 -11.67
C VAL A 499 20.82 -4.25 -11.98
N GLY A 500 21.29 -4.18 -13.21
CA GLY A 500 22.37 -3.33 -13.67
C GLY A 500 23.72 -4.05 -13.60
N SER A 501 24.48 -4.04 -14.69
CA SER A 501 25.73 -4.83 -14.82
C SER A 501 26.74 -4.57 -13.70
N ARG A 502 26.93 -3.30 -13.33
CA ARG A 502 27.83 -2.91 -12.23
C ARG A 502 27.41 -3.54 -10.91
N ALA A 503 26.13 -3.52 -10.58
CA ALA A 503 25.62 -4.08 -9.32
C ALA A 503 25.72 -5.62 -9.32
N VAL A 504 25.48 -6.27 -10.47
CA VAL A 504 25.66 -7.72 -10.63
C VAL A 504 27.12 -8.11 -10.38
N GLU A 505 28.08 -7.40 -10.97
CA GLU A 505 29.51 -7.66 -10.82
C GLU A 505 30.01 -7.37 -9.39
N GLU A 506 29.68 -6.20 -8.83
CA GLU A 506 30.13 -5.78 -7.50
C GLU A 506 29.56 -6.69 -6.39
N ARG A 507 28.31 -7.15 -6.53
CA ARG A 507 27.64 -7.99 -5.53
C ARG A 507 27.66 -9.48 -5.85
N LYS A 508 28.25 -9.87 -6.99
CA LYS A 508 28.28 -11.25 -7.48
C LYS A 508 26.90 -11.91 -7.48
N VAL A 509 25.88 -11.18 -7.94
CA VAL A 509 24.51 -11.69 -7.99
C VAL A 509 24.41 -12.68 -9.15
N THR A 510 24.19 -13.94 -8.83
CA THR A 510 23.92 -15.00 -9.82
C THR A 510 22.59 -15.66 -9.51
N PHE A 511 22.02 -16.36 -10.49
CA PHE A 511 20.86 -17.21 -10.31
C PHE A 511 21.24 -18.59 -9.76
N CYS A 512 20.40 -19.18 -8.91
CA CYS A 512 20.58 -20.56 -8.45
C CYS A 512 20.38 -21.54 -9.60
N ASP A 513 21.04 -22.70 -9.50
CA ASP A 513 20.93 -23.74 -10.51
C ASP A 513 19.54 -24.42 -10.43
N LEU A 514 18.81 -24.37 -11.55
CA LEU A 514 17.50 -25.00 -11.74
C LEU A 514 17.50 -25.90 -12.98
N SER A 515 18.66 -26.46 -13.33
CA SER A 515 18.85 -27.27 -14.54
C SER A 515 18.36 -28.70 -14.41
N THR A 516 18.38 -29.27 -13.20
CA THR A 516 17.90 -30.63 -12.91
C THR A 516 16.88 -30.65 -11.77
N ARG A 517 16.14 -31.75 -11.62
CA ARG A 517 15.19 -31.92 -10.51
C ARG A 517 15.90 -31.93 -9.16
N GLU A 518 17.08 -32.53 -9.11
CA GLU A 518 17.93 -32.57 -7.91
C GLU A 518 18.40 -31.16 -7.54
N ALA A 519 18.84 -30.35 -8.50
CA ALA A 519 19.24 -28.97 -8.26
C ALA A 519 18.09 -28.11 -7.71
N VAL A 520 16.86 -28.29 -8.23
CA VAL A 520 15.66 -27.65 -7.70
C VAL A 520 15.38 -28.12 -6.27
N ALA A 521 15.47 -29.42 -6.00
CA ALA A 521 15.24 -29.99 -4.68
C ALA A 521 16.22 -29.46 -3.62
N ASP A 522 17.48 -29.30 -4.00
CA ASP A 522 18.53 -28.73 -3.16
C ASP A 522 18.30 -27.23 -2.93
N ALA A 523 17.91 -26.49 -3.97
CA ALA A 523 17.59 -25.07 -3.88
C ALA A 523 16.41 -24.80 -2.93
N ILE A 524 15.35 -25.62 -2.97
CA ILE A 524 14.21 -25.50 -2.05
C ILE A 524 14.67 -25.62 -0.59
N THR A 525 15.45 -26.66 -0.29
CA THR A 525 15.97 -26.92 1.05
C THR A 525 16.85 -25.77 1.52
N GLN A 526 17.78 -25.32 0.67
CA GLN A 526 18.66 -24.20 0.95
C GLN A 526 17.87 -22.93 1.27
N LEU A 527 16.88 -22.58 0.44
CA LEU A 527 16.07 -21.38 0.61
C LEU A 527 15.28 -21.38 1.92
N TYR A 528 14.67 -22.51 2.31
CA TYR A 528 14.00 -22.62 3.60
C TYR A 528 14.98 -22.51 4.77
N TRP A 529 16.13 -23.17 4.68
CA TRP A 529 17.17 -23.08 5.70
C TRP A 529 17.69 -21.65 5.88
N GLU A 530 17.90 -20.93 4.78
CA GLU A 530 18.31 -19.53 4.83
C GLU A 530 17.20 -18.63 5.37
N ALA A 531 15.96 -18.81 4.93
CA ALA A 531 14.82 -18.01 5.38
C ALA A 531 14.62 -18.10 6.90
N ALA A 532 14.79 -19.29 7.49
CA ALA A 532 14.72 -19.49 8.94
C ALA A 532 15.80 -18.72 9.73
N GLN A 533 16.94 -18.45 9.09
CA GLN A 533 18.04 -17.72 9.70
C GLN A 533 17.95 -16.22 9.47
N ARG A 534 17.03 -15.70 8.64
CA ARG A 534 16.95 -14.26 8.38
C ARG A 534 16.21 -13.55 9.51
N LYS A 535 16.85 -12.53 10.08
CA LYS A 535 16.18 -11.63 11.02
C LYS A 535 15.09 -10.83 10.27
N PRO A 536 13.87 -10.74 10.83
CA PRO A 536 12.80 -9.97 10.20
C PRO A 536 13.12 -8.48 10.14
N VAL A 537 12.49 -7.80 9.18
CA VAL A 537 12.51 -6.34 9.14
C VAL A 537 11.53 -5.81 10.18
N THR A 538 12.05 -5.04 11.14
CA THR A 538 11.25 -4.49 12.23
C THR A 538 10.81 -3.06 11.93
N LEU A 539 9.51 -2.80 12.03
CA LEU A 539 8.89 -1.47 12.03
C LEU A 539 8.55 -1.12 13.48
N GLY A 540 9.13 -0.03 14.02
CA GLY A 540 8.90 0.36 15.42
C GLY A 540 9.34 -0.69 16.45
N GLY A 541 10.37 -1.46 16.10
CA GLY A 541 10.87 -2.58 16.93
C GLY A 541 10.10 -3.89 16.79
N LYS A 542 9.01 -3.94 16.00
CA LYS A 542 8.21 -5.17 15.77
C LYS A 542 8.32 -5.66 14.33
N PRO A 543 8.49 -6.97 14.08
CA PRO A 543 8.47 -7.51 12.71
C PRO A 543 7.20 -7.11 11.96
N ASN A 544 7.28 -6.82 10.66
CA ASN A 544 6.07 -6.61 9.85
C ASN A 544 5.23 -7.90 9.79
N HIS A 545 3.95 -7.79 9.39
CA HIS A 545 3.02 -8.92 9.45
C HIS A 545 3.42 -10.11 8.53
N ASN A 546 4.10 -9.85 7.41
CA ASN A 546 4.56 -10.92 6.50
C ASN A 546 5.73 -11.66 7.12
N ASP A 547 6.67 -10.94 7.71
CA ASP A 547 7.78 -11.52 8.47
C ASP A 547 7.27 -12.33 9.67
N GLN A 548 6.27 -11.83 10.42
CA GLN A 548 5.66 -12.59 11.53
C GLN A 548 5.09 -13.93 11.05
N PHE A 549 4.38 -13.92 9.91
CA PHE A 549 3.84 -15.14 9.32
C PHE A 549 4.94 -16.10 8.89
N VAL A 550 5.96 -15.63 8.15
CA VAL A 550 7.05 -16.49 7.67
C VAL A 550 7.87 -17.05 8.81
N LEU A 551 8.18 -16.26 9.84
CA LEU A 551 8.86 -16.76 11.04
C LEU A 551 8.08 -17.89 11.69
N LYS A 552 6.78 -17.69 11.93
CA LYS A 552 5.94 -18.74 12.51
C LYS A 552 5.87 -19.98 11.62
N ARG A 553 5.72 -19.79 10.31
CA ARG A 553 5.68 -20.90 9.36
C ARG A 553 7.01 -21.66 9.34
N MET A 554 8.14 -20.97 9.42
CA MET A 554 9.45 -21.60 9.51
C MET A 554 9.64 -22.36 10.82
N GLU A 555 9.16 -21.84 11.95
CA GLU A 555 9.14 -22.60 13.21
C GLU A 555 8.39 -23.92 13.06
N GLU A 556 7.21 -23.90 12.43
CA GLU A 556 6.40 -25.09 12.19
C GLU A 556 7.07 -26.07 11.22
N ILE A 557 7.69 -25.56 10.13
CA ILE A 557 8.44 -26.37 9.16
C ILE A 557 9.65 -27.03 9.83
N LEU A 558 10.47 -26.28 10.57
CA LEU A 558 11.65 -26.82 11.24
C LEU A 558 11.26 -27.89 12.27
N ALA A 559 10.26 -27.60 13.10
CA ALA A 559 9.76 -28.56 14.10
C ALA A 559 9.21 -29.84 13.46
N HIS A 560 8.60 -29.74 12.28
CA HIS A 560 8.13 -30.90 11.50
C HIS A 560 9.30 -31.77 11.01
N HIS A 561 10.42 -31.15 10.64
CA HIS A 561 11.64 -31.85 10.20
C HIS A 561 12.57 -32.22 11.37
N GLY A 562 12.09 -32.16 12.62
CA GLY A 562 12.85 -32.58 13.81
C GLY A 562 13.93 -31.58 14.25
N ILE A 563 13.92 -30.37 13.70
CA ILE A 563 14.84 -29.30 14.09
C ILE A 563 14.17 -28.44 15.15
N THR A 564 14.85 -28.24 16.28
CA THR A 564 14.37 -27.34 17.33
C THR A 564 14.53 -25.89 16.86
N PRO A 565 13.44 -25.12 16.66
CA PRO A 565 13.56 -23.78 16.05
C PRO A 565 14.47 -22.82 16.84
N SER A 566 14.53 -22.95 18.16
CA SER A 566 15.38 -22.12 19.02
C SER A 566 16.89 -22.34 18.84
N THR A 567 17.32 -23.38 18.11
CA THR A 567 18.74 -23.60 17.80
C THR A 567 19.18 -22.86 16.54
N VAL A 568 18.25 -22.37 15.72
CA VAL A 568 18.56 -21.62 14.49
C VAL A 568 18.79 -20.16 14.86
N VAL A 569 20.02 -19.68 14.66
CA VAL A 569 20.39 -18.31 15.04
C VAL A 569 19.99 -17.33 13.95
N ALA A 570 19.09 -16.40 14.28
CA ALA A 570 18.71 -15.32 13.37
C ALA A 570 19.88 -14.35 13.12
N LYS A 571 20.21 -14.14 11.84
CA LYS A 571 21.28 -13.29 11.30
C LYS A 571 20.67 -12.07 10.61
N LYS A 572 21.34 -10.92 10.72
CA LYS A 572 20.95 -9.71 9.98
C LYS A 572 21.30 -9.85 8.49
N LEU A 573 20.71 -8.99 7.66
CA LEU A 573 21.12 -8.89 6.26
C LEU A 573 22.62 -8.53 6.17
N GLY A 574 23.36 -9.27 5.34
CA GLY A 574 24.81 -9.13 5.17
C GLY A 574 25.67 -9.96 6.13
N GLU A 575 25.10 -10.49 7.23
CA GLU A 575 25.81 -11.47 8.06
C GLU A 575 25.83 -12.83 7.34
N PRO A 576 26.96 -13.58 7.45
CA PRO A 576 27.05 -14.91 6.86
C PRO A 576 26.05 -15.86 7.53
N LEU A 577 25.32 -16.60 6.70
CA LEU A 577 24.41 -17.64 7.16
C LEU A 577 25.17 -18.93 7.46
N GLU A 578 24.63 -19.74 8.36
CA GLU A 578 25.14 -21.06 8.66
C GLU A 578 24.87 -22.00 7.48
N PRO A 579 25.85 -22.83 7.09
CA PRO A 579 25.71 -23.73 5.96
C PRO A 579 24.60 -24.76 6.24
N LEU A 580 23.98 -25.25 5.16
CA LEU A 580 23.00 -26.32 5.25
C LEU A 580 23.66 -27.59 5.84
N PRO A 581 23.09 -28.20 6.89
CA PRO A 581 23.57 -29.48 7.40
C PRO A 581 23.53 -30.58 6.34
N GLU A 582 24.56 -31.42 6.30
CA GLU A 582 24.68 -32.50 5.33
C GLU A 582 23.50 -33.48 5.41
N GLY A 583 22.90 -33.80 4.26
CA GLY A 583 21.76 -34.73 4.16
C GLY A 583 20.43 -34.18 4.66
N LEU A 584 20.37 -32.92 5.12
CA LEU A 584 19.10 -32.30 5.51
C LEU A 584 18.25 -32.03 4.26
N VAL A 585 16.97 -32.38 4.34
CA VAL A 585 15.96 -32.06 3.32
C VAL A 585 14.81 -31.36 4.02
N ILE A 586 14.45 -30.16 3.55
CA ILE A 586 13.34 -29.38 4.11
C ILE A 586 12.31 -29.17 3.00
N ARG A 587 11.04 -29.41 3.33
CA ARG A 587 9.88 -29.09 2.50
C ARG A 587 8.83 -28.34 3.28
N ASN A 588 7.95 -27.66 2.58
CA ASN A 588 6.82 -26.99 3.21
C ASN A 588 5.84 -28.01 3.80
N ILE A 589 5.24 -27.65 4.93
CA ILE A 589 4.23 -28.49 5.58
C ILE A 589 2.84 -28.32 4.96
N VAL A 590 2.60 -27.20 4.26
CA VAL A 590 1.33 -26.96 3.56
C VAL A 590 1.39 -27.43 2.11
N PRO A 591 0.31 -27.99 1.55
CA PRO A 591 0.23 -28.28 0.13
C PRO A 591 0.12 -26.99 -0.70
N LEU A 592 0.63 -27.03 -1.93
CA LEU A 592 0.51 -25.96 -2.93
C LEU A 592 0.90 -24.55 -2.38
N PRO A 593 2.10 -24.41 -1.77
CA PRO A 593 2.41 -23.27 -0.90
C PRO A 593 2.46 -21.91 -1.61
N ALA A 594 2.72 -21.85 -2.92
CA ALA A 594 2.72 -20.59 -3.66
C ALA A 594 1.31 -19.99 -3.81
N TYR A 595 0.27 -20.82 -3.90
CA TYR A 595 -1.12 -20.34 -3.92
C TYR A 595 -1.48 -19.67 -2.59
N GLU A 596 -1.00 -20.19 -1.46
CA GLU A 596 -1.19 -19.54 -0.16
C GLU A 596 -0.64 -18.11 -0.18
N GLN A 597 0.57 -17.91 -0.72
CA GLN A 597 1.19 -16.59 -0.79
C GLN A 597 0.38 -15.63 -1.65
N CYS A 598 -0.07 -16.05 -2.83
CA CYS A 598 -0.89 -15.22 -3.70
C CYS A 598 -2.25 -14.86 -3.07
N LEU A 599 -2.88 -15.82 -2.41
CA LEU A 599 -4.23 -15.69 -1.86
C LEU A 599 -4.26 -14.89 -0.54
N ILE A 600 -3.30 -15.12 0.36
CA ILE A 600 -3.11 -14.28 1.55
C ILE A 600 -2.80 -12.84 1.12
N VAL A 601 -2.10 -12.64 -0.01
CA VAL A 601 -1.84 -11.28 -0.50
C VAL A 601 -3.13 -10.56 -0.90
N GLY A 602 -4.18 -11.31 -1.23
CA GLY A 602 -5.50 -10.80 -1.56
C GLY A 602 -5.76 -10.74 -3.07
N LEU A 603 -5.07 -11.55 -3.86
CA LEU A 603 -5.14 -11.47 -5.33
C LEU A 603 -6.26 -12.30 -5.96
N ALA A 604 -7.06 -13.05 -5.20
CA ALA A 604 -8.03 -14.01 -5.73
C ALA A 604 -8.99 -13.41 -6.79
N HIS A 605 -9.45 -12.17 -6.62
CA HIS A 605 -10.33 -11.48 -7.57
C HIS A 605 -9.63 -10.98 -8.84
N GLN A 606 -8.30 -11.02 -8.88
CA GLN A 606 -7.47 -10.60 -10.01
C GLN A 606 -7.09 -11.77 -10.93
N PHE A 607 -7.43 -13.00 -10.55
CA PHE A 607 -7.11 -14.17 -11.35
C PHE A 607 -8.12 -14.28 -12.52
N PRO A 608 -7.67 -14.62 -13.74
CA PRO A 608 -8.57 -14.99 -14.82
C PRO A 608 -9.47 -16.17 -14.42
N ALA A 609 -10.69 -16.23 -14.97
CA ALA A 609 -11.65 -17.30 -14.65
C ALA A 609 -11.05 -18.69 -14.93
N GLU A 610 -10.49 -18.88 -16.12
CA GLU A 610 -9.86 -20.15 -16.52
C GLU A 610 -8.74 -20.58 -15.56
N ARG A 611 -7.92 -19.63 -15.08
CA ARG A 611 -6.86 -19.91 -14.12
C ARG A 611 -7.42 -20.31 -12.76
N LYS A 612 -8.49 -19.66 -12.28
CA LYS A 612 -9.18 -20.07 -11.05
C LYS A 612 -9.70 -21.50 -11.17
N ASP A 613 -10.33 -21.85 -12.29
CA ASP A 613 -10.88 -23.18 -12.51
C ASP A 613 -9.79 -24.27 -12.52
N GLN A 614 -8.67 -24.01 -13.19
CA GLN A 614 -7.50 -24.89 -13.20
C GLN A 614 -6.95 -25.12 -11.78
N ILE A 615 -6.82 -24.06 -10.99
CA ILE A 615 -6.31 -24.13 -9.62
C ILE A 615 -7.31 -24.85 -8.70
N VAL A 616 -8.60 -24.57 -8.81
CA VAL A 616 -9.66 -25.25 -8.03
C VAL A 616 -9.69 -26.74 -8.35
N ALA A 617 -9.56 -27.13 -9.63
CA ALA A 617 -9.50 -28.53 -10.04
C ALA A 617 -8.29 -29.25 -9.43
N LEU A 618 -7.11 -28.60 -9.41
CA LEU A 618 -5.93 -29.14 -8.76
C LEU A 618 -6.13 -29.28 -7.24
N ILE A 619 -6.70 -28.26 -6.59
CA ILE A 619 -7.03 -28.31 -5.15
C ILE A 619 -7.99 -29.46 -4.85
N ASP A 620 -9.00 -29.69 -5.69
CA ASP A 620 -9.96 -30.78 -5.53
C ASP A 620 -9.31 -32.15 -5.67
N ALA A 621 -8.38 -32.31 -6.62
CA ALA A 621 -7.59 -33.53 -6.75
C ALA A 621 -6.78 -33.81 -5.47
N TYR A 622 -6.17 -32.79 -4.87
CA TYR A 622 -5.44 -32.92 -3.60
C TYR A 622 -6.39 -33.24 -2.44
N LEU A 623 -7.49 -32.51 -2.26
CA LEU A 623 -8.47 -32.76 -1.21
C LEU A 623 -9.01 -34.20 -1.22
N LEU A 624 -9.25 -34.77 -2.41
CA LEU A 624 -9.72 -36.15 -2.54
C LEU A 624 -8.67 -37.18 -2.06
N ARG A 625 -7.38 -36.90 -2.28
CA ARG A 625 -6.24 -37.77 -1.93
C ARG A 625 -5.74 -37.60 -0.50
N GLU A 626 -5.99 -36.45 0.15
CA GLU A 626 -5.49 -36.17 1.49
C GLU A 626 -5.97 -37.19 2.53
N SER A 627 -5.07 -37.58 3.44
CA SER A 627 -5.42 -38.39 4.59
C SER A 627 -6.20 -37.54 5.60
N VAL A 628 -7.30 -38.06 6.12
CA VAL A 628 -8.22 -37.30 6.96
C VAL A 628 -8.44 -38.04 8.27
N GLN A 629 -8.21 -37.35 9.39
CA GLN A 629 -8.62 -37.82 10.70
C GLN A 629 -10.14 -37.70 10.84
N SER A 630 -10.79 -38.81 11.20
CA SER A 630 -12.26 -38.92 11.33
C SER A 630 -12.82 -38.01 12.43
N ASN A 631 -14.14 -37.76 12.35
CA ASN A 631 -14.91 -36.97 13.32
C ASN A 631 -14.53 -35.48 13.39
N THR A 632 -14.25 -34.84 12.25
CA THR A 632 -14.07 -33.39 12.17
C THR A 632 -14.93 -32.81 11.04
N PRO A 633 -15.38 -31.54 11.11
CA PRO A 633 -16.18 -30.93 10.04
C PRO A 633 -15.48 -30.90 8.67
N LEU A 634 -14.15 -30.73 8.65
CA LEU A 634 -13.35 -30.84 7.43
C LEU A 634 -13.37 -32.26 6.86
N ALA A 635 -13.42 -33.27 7.72
CA ALA A 635 -13.51 -34.66 7.29
C ALA A 635 -14.85 -34.98 6.64
N ASP A 636 -15.94 -34.44 7.19
CA ASP A 636 -17.28 -34.59 6.64
C ASP A 636 -17.35 -33.94 5.25
N TYR A 637 -16.75 -32.75 5.08
CA TYR A 637 -16.68 -32.07 3.79
C TYR A 637 -15.91 -32.88 2.73
N VAL A 638 -14.74 -33.42 3.07
CA VAL A 638 -13.97 -34.27 2.14
C VAL A 638 -14.72 -35.57 1.82
N SER A 639 -15.42 -36.16 2.80
CA SER A 639 -16.23 -37.35 2.60
C SER A 639 -17.39 -37.08 1.63
N PHE A 640 -18.08 -35.96 1.81
CA PHE A 640 -19.11 -35.48 0.88
C PHE A 640 -18.57 -35.29 -0.54
N MET A 641 -17.36 -34.72 -0.68
CA MET A 641 -16.71 -34.61 -2.00
C MET A 641 -16.42 -35.98 -2.63
N ARG A 642 -15.92 -36.94 -1.85
CA ARG A 642 -15.64 -38.32 -2.32
C ARG A 642 -16.90 -39.08 -2.72
N GLU A 643 -18.02 -38.82 -2.06
CA GLU A 643 -19.32 -39.41 -2.41
C GLU A 643 -19.86 -38.80 -3.70
N SER A 644 -19.77 -37.46 -3.83
CA SER A 644 -20.22 -36.73 -5.01
C SER A 644 -19.43 -37.08 -6.27
N SER A 645 -18.13 -37.38 -6.15
CA SER A 645 -17.29 -37.76 -7.30
C SER A 645 -17.53 -39.18 -7.80
N LYS A 646 -18.03 -40.11 -6.96
CA LYS A 646 -18.36 -41.49 -7.36
C LYS A 646 -19.57 -41.60 -8.30
N GLY A 647 -20.37 -40.53 -8.43
CA GLY A 647 -21.50 -40.45 -9.36
C GLY A 647 -21.13 -40.00 -10.79
N GLY A 648 -19.88 -39.60 -11.04
CA GLY A 648 -19.37 -39.21 -12.36
C GLY A 648 -18.18 -40.08 -12.77
N ALA A 649 -18.01 -40.33 -14.08
CA ALA A 649 -16.95 -41.19 -14.60
C ALA A 649 -15.56 -40.75 -14.10
N ALA A 650 -14.83 -41.67 -13.45
CA ALA A 650 -13.54 -41.40 -12.84
C ALA A 650 -12.48 -40.98 -13.89
N PRO A 651 -11.64 -39.96 -13.62
CA PRO A 651 -10.48 -39.68 -14.46
C PRO A 651 -9.42 -40.79 -14.33
N PRO A 652 -8.50 -40.94 -15.30
CA PRO A 652 -7.46 -41.97 -15.25
C PRO A 652 -6.51 -41.72 -14.08
N SER A 653 -6.37 -42.75 -13.23
CA SER A 653 -5.36 -42.82 -12.17
C SER A 653 -4.02 -43.24 -12.80
N THR A 654 -3.10 -42.29 -13.00
CA THR A 654 -1.69 -42.57 -13.32
C THR A 654 -0.67 -41.71 -12.56
N ALA A 655 -1.08 -40.89 -11.59
CA ALA A 655 -0.15 -40.10 -10.77
C ALA A 655 0.32 -40.91 -9.55
N ALA A 656 1.64 -40.95 -9.34
CA ALA A 656 2.26 -41.60 -8.19
C ALA A 656 1.81 -40.94 -6.87
N SER A 657 1.65 -41.74 -5.81
CA SER A 657 1.44 -41.22 -4.46
C SER A 657 2.54 -40.20 -4.11
N PRO A 658 2.22 -39.06 -3.49
CA PRO A 658 3.24 -38.19 -2.93
C PRO A 658 4.10 -39.00 -1.95
N ALA A 659 5.41 -38.79 -2.01
CA ALA A 659 6.40 -39.52 -1.24
C ALA A 659 5.97 -39.66 0.23
N GLU A 660 6.04 -40.89 0.76
CA GLU A 660 5.82 -41.16 2.18
C GLU A 660 6.73 -40.28 3.03
N SER A 661 6.15 -39.62 4.03
CA SER A 661 6.90 -38.85 5.02
C SER A 661 7.95 -39.75 5.69
N PRO A 662 9.20 -39.28 5.90
CA PRO A 662 10.18 -40.01 6.68
C PRO A 662 9.64 -40.32 8.08
N ALA A 663 10.05 -41.47 8.61
CA ALA A 663 9.54 -42.07 9.84
C ALA A 663 9.35 -41.07 11.01
N ARG A 664 8.19 -41.19 11.66
CA ARG A 664 7.78 -40.43 12.86
C ARG A 664 8.87 -40.42 13.94
N HIS A 665 9.60 -39.32 14.05
CA HIS A 665 10.25 -38.93 15.30
C HIS A 665 9.24 -38.16 16.18
N LYS A 666 9.14 -38.54 17.45
CA LYS A 666 8.26 -37.91 18.44
C LYS A 666 8.75 -36.48 18.74
N SER A 667 8.17 -35.49 18.06
CA SER A 667 8.27 -34.06 18.36
C SER A 667 7.07 -33.61 19.22
N SER A 668 7.27 -32.66 20.14
CA SER A 668 6.34 -32.31 21.23
C SER A 668 5.21 -31.32 20.89
N SER A 669 4.98 -30.99 19.61
CA SER A 669 3.74 -30.30 19.20
C SER A 669 3.27 -30.81 17.84
N SER A 670 2.44 -31.84 17.84
CA SER A 670 1.79 -32.31 16.61
C SER A 670 0.90 -31.21 16.04
N LEU A 671 1.12 -30.83 14.76
CA LEU A 671 0.20 -29.97 14.01
C LEU A 671 -1.25 -30.43 14.20
N PRO A 672 -2.23 -29.52 14.23
CA PRO A 672 -3.60 -29.92 14.51
C PRO A 672 -4.18 -30.88 13.46
N PRO A 673 -5.19 -31.69 13.82
CA PRO A 673 -5.86 -32.61 12.91
C PRO A 673 -6.34 -31.93 11.63
N ASN A 674 -6.04 -32.54 10.48
CA ASN A 674 -6.49 -32.07 9.16
C ASN A 674 -5.97 -30.67 8.76
N PHE A 675 -4.84 -30.21 9.32
CA PHE A 675 -4.21 -28.93 8.98
C PHE A 675 -4.06 -28.71 7.46
N ARG A 676 -3.59 -29.72 6.73
CA ARG A 676 -3.44 -29.68 5.26
C ARG A 676 -4.77 -29.55 4.53
N VAL A 677 -5.82 -30.21 5.02
CA VAL A 677 -7.18 -30.10 4.47
C VAL A 677 -7.71 -28.68 4.69
N LEU A 678 -7.46 -28.10 5.87
CA LEU A 678 -7.84 -26.72 6.13
C LEU A 678 -7.17 -25.75 5.15
N CYS A 679 -5.87 -25.89 4.89
CA CYS A 679 -5.15 -25.09 3.88
C CYS A 679 -5.87 -25.11 2.54
N LEU A 680 -6.11 -26.31 2.00
CA LEU A 680 -6.74 -26.50 0.69
C LEU A 680 -8.17 -25.94 0.66
N CYS A 681 -8.96 -26.17 1.72
CA CYS A 681 -10.30 -25.60 1.84
C CYS A 681 -10.27 -24.07 1.82
N VAL A 682 -9.32 -23.44 2.52
CA VAL A 682 -9.16 -21.99 2.54
C VAL A 682 -8.79 -21.45 1.16
N TYR A 683 -7.89 -22.11 0.43
CA TYR A 683 -7.53 -21.71 -0.92
C TYR A 683 -8.74 -21.81 -1.86
N LYS A 684 -9.44 -22.95 -1.80
CA LYS A 684 -10.66 -23.19 -2.59
C LYS A 684 -11.74 -22.15 -2.29
N SER A 685 -11.98 -21.83 -1.02
CA SER A 685 -13.00 -20.84 -0.66
C SER A 685 -12.65 -19.44 -1.17
N MET A 686 -11.40 -19.01 -1.06
CA MET A 686 -10.97 -17.69 -1.54
C MET A 686 -11.12 -17.58 -3.06
N LEU A 687 -10.76 -18.62 -3.82
CA LEU A 687 -10.89 -18.64 -5.29
C LEU A 687 -12.36 -18.62 -5.72
N LEU A 688 -13.18 -19.51 -5.14
CA LEU A 688 -14.59 -19.63 -5.49
C LEU A 688 -15.43 -18.42 -5.06
N ALA A 689 -15.16 -17.84 -3.87
CA ALA A 689 -15.83 -16.63 -3.40
C ALA A 689 -15.60 -15.42 -4.34
N ASN A 690 -14.47 -15.42 -5.06
CA ASN A 690 -14.09 -14.41 -6.04
C ASN A 690 -14.32 -14.88 -7.49
N SER A 691 -15.09 -15.96 -7.69
CA SER A 691 -15.57 -16.36 -9.02
C SER A 691 -16.64 -15.40 -9.53
N GLU A 692 -16.76 -15.32 -10.86
CA GLU A 692 -17.85 -14.59 -11.51
C GLU A 692 -19.15 -15.38 -11.51
N SER A 693 -19.06 -16.71 -11.49
CA SER A 693 -20.21 -17.61 -11.38
C SER A 693 -20.84 -17.52 -9.99
N LYS A 694 -22.17 -17.44 -9.96
CA LYS A 694 -22.93 -17.49 -8.72
C LYS A 694 -22.89 -18.90 -8.13
N GLU A 695 -22.93 -19.93 -8.97
CA GLU A 695 -22.84 -21.34 -8.59
C GLU A 695 -21.54 -21.64 -7.84
N ASP A 696 -20.41 -21.08 -8.32
CA ASP A 696 -19.12 -21.18 -7.63
C ASP A 696 -19.14 -20.50 -6.27
N ARG A 697 -19.72 -19.29 -6.17
CA ARG A 697 -19.86 -18.58 -4.89
C ARG A 697 -20.76 -19.33 -3.92
N GLU A 698 -21.81 -19.98 -4.40
CA GLU A 698 -22.65 -20.88 -3.60
C GLU A 698 -21.87 -22.13 -3.14
N ALA A 699 -21.01 -22.69 -4.00
CA ALA A 699 -20.10 -23.76 -3.60
C ALA A 699 -19.09 -23.29 -2.54
N ALA A 700 -18.59 -22.06 -2.64
CA ALA A 700 -17.71 -21.45 -1.64
C ALA A 700 -18.35 -21.42 -0.25
N LEU A 701 -19.66 -21.11 -0.14
CA LEU A 701 -20.37 -21.10 1.13
C LEU A 701 -20.33 -22.45 1.86
N LYS A 702 -20.35 -23.57 1.12
CA LYS A 702 -20.21 -24.92 1.70
C LYS A 702 -18.81 -25.13 2.29
N VAL A 703 -17.77 -24.69 1.58
CA VAL A 703 -16.38 -24.77 2.04
C VAL A 703 -16.15 -23.86 3.25
N ILE A 704 -16.63 -22.62 3.17
CA ILE A 704 -16.58 -21.63 4.26
C ILE A 704 -17.23 -22.19 5.52
N LYS A 705 -18.39 -22.87 5.40
CA LYS A 705 -19.03 -23.51 6.56
C LYS A 705 -18.09 -24.54 7.21
N ALA A 706 -17.48 -25.43 6.42
CA ALA A 706 -16.55 -26.44 6.94
C ALA A 706 -15.33 -25.81 7.65
N ILE A 707 -14.79 -24.71 7.09
CA ILE A 707 -13.73 -23.93 7.73
C ILE A 707 -14.24 -23.36 9.07
N ARG A 708 -15.37 -22.65 9.06
CA ARG A 708 -15.93 -21.95 10.23
C ARG A 708 -16.32 -22.89 11.37
N ASP A 709 -16.72 -24.12 11.05
CA ASP A 709 -17.03 -25.15 12.04
C ASP A 709 -15.77 -25.78 12.68
N THR A 710 -14.56 -25.37 12.25
CA THR A 710 -13.27 -25.86 12.75
C THR A 710 -12.46 -24.77 13.46
N PRO A 711 -12.88 -24.28 14.66
CA PRO A 711 -12.30 -23.11 15.31
C PRO A 711 -10.94 -23.35 15.97
N GLN A 712 -10.40 -24.56 15.90
CA GLN A 712 -9.16 -25.01 16.57
C GLN A 712 -7.91 -24.22 16.14
N TYR A 713 -8.03 -23.44 15.05
CA TYR A 713 -6.95 -22.67 14.45
C TYR A 713 -7.03 -21.17 14.76
N LYS A 714 -7.99 -20.68 15.54
CA LYS A 714 -8.32 -19.25 15.62
C LYS A 714 -7.24 -18.33 16.24
N ASP A 715 -6.35 -18.86 17.06
CA ASP A 715 -5.38 -18.08 17.84
C ASP A 715 -3.94 -18.26 17.31
N ARG A 716 -3.01 -17.35 17.66
CA ARG A 716 -1.57 -17.27 17.27
C ARG A 716 -0.70 -18.52 17.53
N HIS A 717 -1.29 -19.62 17.95
CA HIS A 717 -0.61 -20.91 18.06
C HIS A 717 -0.14 -21.43 16.69
N TRP A 718 -0.85 -21.08 15.61
CA TRP A 718 -0.61 -21.62 14.26
C TRP A 718 -0.57 -20.53 13.19
N SER A 719 0.29 -20.71 12.18
CA SER A 719 0.40 -19.83 11.01
C SER A 719 -0.92 -19.72 10.24
N LEU A 720 -1.77 -20.75 10.27
CA LEU A 720 -3.12 -20.79 9.67
C LEU A 720 -4.19 -20.00 10.43
N SER A 721 -3.84 -19.25 11.48
CA SER A 721 -4.85 -18.55 12.29
C SER A 721 -5.64 -17.46 11.56
N TYR A 722 -5.17 -17.03 10.39
CA TYR A 722 -5.91 -16.15 9.49
C TYR A 722 -7.16 -16.79 8.86
N ALA A 723 -7.23 -18.12 8.77
CA ALA A 723 -8.23 -18.85 7.98
C ALA A 723 -9.66 -18.47 8.32
N GLN A 724 -9.97 -18.37 9.62
CA GLN A 724 -11.31 -18.08 10.10
C GLN A 724 -11.78 -16.67 9.74
N ALA A 725 -10.89 -15.69 9.86
CA ALA A 725 -11.19 -14.29 9.61
C ALA A 725 -11.34 -14.03 8.09
N PHE A 726 -10.46 -14.62 7.28
CA PHE A 726 -10.58 -14.55 5.82
C PHE A 726 -11.85 -15.24 5.32
N ALA A 727 -12.21 -16.43 5.81
CA ALA A 727 -13.44 -17.11 5.40
C ALA A 727 -14.70 -16.29 5.72
N LEU A 728 -14.69 -15.54 6.84
CA LEU A 728 -15.80 -14.66 7.19
C LEU A 728 -15.85 -13.39 6.33
N TYR A 729 -14.69 -12.83 5.97
CA TYR A 729 -14.59 -11.74 4.98
C TYR A 729 -15.11 -12.18 3.62
N ASP A 730 -14.71 -13.34 3.12
CA ASP A 730 -15.18 -13.88 1.83
C ASP A 730 -16.68 -14.16 1.85
N LYS A 731 -17.22 -14.65 2.98
CA LYS A 731 -18.67 -14.78 3.18
C LYS A 731 -19.40 -13.44 3.05
N ALA A 732 -18.84 -12.37 3.61
CA ALA A 732 -19.40 -11.03 3.48
C ALA A 732 -19.36 -10.55 2.02
N TYR A 733 -18.29 -10.86 1.29
CA TYR A 733 -18.17 -10.54 -0.13
C TYR A 733 -19.22 -11.28 -0.97
N ILE A 734 -19.44 -12.58 -0.73
CA ILE A 734 -20.50 -13.34 -1.40
C ILE A 734 -21.87 -12.71 -1.14
N ALA A 735 -22.19 -12.37 0.11
CA ALA A 735 -23.45 -11.71 0.45
C ALA A 735 -23.61 -10.34 -0.25
N TYR A 736 -22.51 -9.60 -0.40
CA TYR A 736 -22.51 -8.34 -1.16
C TYR A 736 -22.82 -8.54 -2.64
N ARG A 737 -22.29 -9.61 -3.26
CA ARG A 737 -22.51 -9.94 -4.67
C ARG A 737 -23.89 -10.52 -4.94
N ASP A 738 -24.37 -11.41 -4.08
CA ASP A 738 -25.50 -12.30 -4.39
C ASP A 738 -26.77 -12.06 -3.57
N GLU A 739 -26.66 -11.31 -2.46
CA GLU A 739 -27.78 -11.06 -1.55
C GLU A 739 -28.10 -9.55 -1.45
N SER A 740 -27.51 -8.84 -0.49
CA SER A 740 -27.81 -7.44 -0.22
C SER A 740 -26.68 -6.73 0.54
N LEU A 741 -26.71 -5.39 0.52
CA LEU A 741 -25.77 -4.57 1.31
C LEU A 741 -25.92 -4.84 2.80
N GLU A 742 -27.16 -5.01 3.26
CA GLU A 742 -27.49 -5.24 4.66
C GLU A 742 -26.99 -6.60 5.16
N ALA A 743 -27.07 -7.64 4.32
CA ALA A 743 -26.52 -8.96 4.63
C ALA A 743 -24.99 -8.92 4.77
N ALA A 744 -24.31 -8.27 3.82
CA ALA A 744 -22.87 -8.06 3.88
C ALA A 744 -22.46 -7.24 5.13
N GLU A 745 -23.16 -6.14 5.42
CA GLU A 745 -22.92 -5.29 6.60
C GLU A 745 -23.07 -6.08 7.91
N GLY A 746 -24.07 -6.96 7.99
CA GLY A 746 -24.28 -7.84 9.15
C GLY A 746 -23.10 -8.79 9.40
N ILE A 747 -22.56 -9.40 8.33
CA ILE A 747 -21.40 -10.29 8.42
C ILE A 747 -20.13 -9.50 8.74
N MET A 748 -19.94 -8.31 8.17
CA MET A 748 -18.82 -7.43 8.48
C MET A 748 -18.81 -7.00 9.96
N LYS A 749 -19.98 -6.68 10.53
CA LYS A 749 -20.12 -6.41 11.97
C LYS A 749 -19.74 -7.63 12.81
N GLN A 750 -20.07 -8.83 12.36
CA GLN A 750 -19.65 -10.06 13.02
C GLN A 750 -18.12 -10.23 12.96
N LEU A 751 -17.49 -9.95 11.82
CA LEU A 751 -16.04 -9.99 11.67
C LEU A 751 -15.35 -9.04 12.64
N HIS A 752 -15.74 -7.76 12.64
CA HIS A 752 -15.19 -6.75 13.55
C HIS A 752 -15.38 -7.14 15.02
N LYS A 753 -16.53 -7.72 15.39
CA LYS A 753 -16.78 -8.16 16.77
C LYS A 753 -15.93 -9.38 17.18
N GLN A 754 -15.68 -10.31 16.27
CA GLN A 754 -14.95 -11.54 16.59
C GLN A 754 -13.43 -11.37 16.52
N TYR A 755 -12.95 -10.35 15.80
CA TYR A 755 -11.55 -10.15 15.46
C TYR A 755 -11.08 -8.71 15.72
N ASP A 756 -11.60 -8.09 16.78
CA ASP A 756 -11.26 -6.72 17.21
C ASP A 756 -9.84 -6.58 17.79
N ALA A 757 -9.17 -7.69 18.10
CA ALA A 757 -7.83 -7.73 18.64
C ALA A 757 -6.84 -8.51 17.75
N ALA A 758 -5.56 -8.14 17.83
CA ALA A 758 -4.46 -8.74 17.07
C ALA A 758 -4.01 -10.12 17.60
N HIS A 759 -4.92 -11.09 17.67
CA HIS A 759 -4.70 -12.43 18.27
C HIS A 759 -4.42 -13.55 17.25
N TYR A 760 -4.31 -13.22 15.96
CA TYR A 760 -4.01 -14.15 14.86
C TYR A 760 -2.97 -13.56 13.88
N PHE A 761 -2.36 -14.40 13.04
CA PHE A 761 -1.44 -13.96 11.97
C PHE A 761 -2.20 -13.28 10.84
N MET A 762 -1.57 -12.33 10.15
CA MET A 762 -2.21 -11.52 9.09
C MET A 762 -3.40 -10.65 9.54
N HIS A 763 -3.59 -10.44 10.85
CA HIS A 763 -4.65 -9.56 11.40
C HIS A 763 -4.65 -8.16 10.77
N ALA A 764 -3.49 -7.49 10.68
CA ALA A 764 -3.39 -6.16 10.05
C ALA A 764 -3.90 -6.13 8.59
N LYS A 765 -3.72 -7.22 7.85
CA LYS A 765 -4.23 -7.32 6.47
C LYS A 765 -5.74 -7.49 6.46
N VAL A 766 -6.29 -8.35 7.31
CA VAL A 766 -7.74 -8.52 7.43
C VAL A 766 -8.40 -7.22 7.89
N ASP A 767 -7.82 -6.52 8.87
CA ASP A 767 -8.32 -5.23 9.35
C ASP A 767 -8.41 -4.20 8.22
N LEU A 768 -7.37 -4.08 7.41
CA LEU A 768 -7.38 -3.19 6.25
C LEU A 768 -8.46 -3.60 5.24
N LYS A 769 -8.56 -4.89 4.90
CA LYS A 769 -9.60 -5.40 4.00
C LYS A 769 -11.00 -5.11 4.54
N ALA A 770 -11.22 -5.37 5.83
CA ALA A 770 -12.48 -5.20 6.50
C ALA A 770 -12.89 -3.73 6.62
N HIS A 771 -11.93 -2.86 6.92
CA HIS A 771 -12.12 -1.42 6.93
C HIS A 771 -12.56 -0.90 5.56
N LEU A 772 -11.82 -1.25 4.51
CA LEU A 772 -12.13 -0.83 3.14
C LEU A 772 -13.51 -1.32 2.68
N ALA A 773 -13.85 -2.59 2.94
CA ALA A 773 -15.17 -3.14 2.63
C ALA A 773 -16.30 -2.42 3.41
N SER A 774 -16.12 -2.23 4.71
CA SER A 774 -17.13 -1.56 5.56
C SER A 774 -17.35 -0.10 5.14
N TYR A 775 -16.27 0.60 4.80
CA TYR A 775 -16.36 1.97 4.30
C TYR A 775 -17.09 2.04 2.95
N HIS A 776 -16.77 1.12 2.02
CA HIS A 776 -17.45 1.04 0.73
C HIS A 776 -18.95 0.80 0.88
N LEU A 777 -19.35 -0.17 1.72
CA LEU A 777 -20.76 -0.44 2.02
C LEU A 777 -21.47 0.79 2.61
N GLN A 778 -20.79 1.57 3.45
CA GLN A 778 -21.32 2.83 3.99
C GLN A 778 -21.53 3.88 2.89
N GLU A 779 -20.56 4.07 1.99
CA GLU A 779 -20.68 5.01 0.86
C GLU A 779 -21.86 4.64 -0.05
N GLU A 780 -22.00 3.36 -0.40
CA GLU A 780 -23.11 2.91 -1.25
C GLU A 780 -24.48 3.13 -0.59
N LYS A 781 -24.58 2.86 0.72
CA LYS A 781 -25.81 3.09 1.49
C LYS A 781 -26.19 4.57 1.51
N GLN A 782 -25.22 5.46 1.76
CA GLN A 782 -25.44 6.90 1.73
C GLN A 782 -25.89 7.35 0.35
N ALA A 783 -25.24 6.87 -0.72
CA ALA A 783 -25.62 7.18 -2.10
C ALA A 783 -27.05 6.71 -2.42
N ARG A 784 -27.47 5.53 -1.94
CA ARG A 784 -28.85 5.03 -2.09
C ARG A 784 -29.87 5.91 -1.36
N VAL A 785 -29.59 6.32 -0.12
CA VAL A 785 -30.47 7.23 0.66
C VAL A 785 -30.62 8.58 -0.05
N GLU A 786 -29.53 9.11 -0.60
CA GLU A 786 -29.59 10.35 -1.38
C GLU A 786 -30.41 10.24 -2.66
N LYS A 787 -30.39 9.09 -3.37
CA LYS A 787 -31.30 8.84 -4.51
C LYS A 787 -32.76 8.87 -4.06
N LEU A 788 -33.06 8.23 -2.94
CA LEU A 788 -34.44 8.10 -2.43
C LEU A 788 -35.00 9.44 -1.93
N LYS A 789 -34.16 10.33 -1.38
CA LYS A 789 -34.59 11.69 -0.97
C LYS A 789 -34.88 12.63 -2.15
N LYS A 790 -34.41 12.30 -3.35
CA LYS A 790 -34.55 13.11 -4.58
C LYS A 790 -35.66 12.61 -5.50
N LYS A 791 -36.20 11.41 -5.25
CA LYS A 791 -37.43 10.90 -5.85
C LYS A 791 -38.60 11.24 -4.94
#